data_AF-A0A9Q8ZD92-F1
#
_entry.id   AF-A0A9Q8ZD92-F1
#
_cell.length_a   1.000
_cell.length_b   1.000
_cell.length_c   1.000
_cell.angle_alpha   90.00
_cell.angle_beta   90.00
_cell.angle_gamma   90.00
#
_symmetry.space_group_name_H-M   'P 1'
#
loop_
_entity.id
_entity.type
_entity.pdbx_description
1 polymer ?
#
loop_
_entity_poly.entity_id
_entity_poly.type
_entity_poly.pdbx_seq_one_letter_code
_entity_poly.pdbx_strand_id
1 'polypeptide(L)'
;MIPILGGPRYRTALRAIAIGGVLFLYLRIPLRILPLGDSITWGWHPDKQEEGTNGYRAQMLHELTWAFYQSADLVGTQHSGLMFDNDNEGHVNATIGEIMSAMKKGLEMRPNIVLVHVGTTDLDSSDSKMWKNAPTQLGSLLDGVLETCPDAVVLVAKLIQARKQQTNDRIRTYNDAVPKIVEDRARKGFKIRVVDHSVVGVEELADDIHPSYAGYWHMAMIWVEAIKAPVTFAFQGCALISEFAMGIIDEEHLRQVAIWTPVAFIAYFVLTAIYNLTLHPLARYPGPLLWRISPVPSIISLLRGRIAFEYKRHHDKYGPVVRVMPNELSFNTAKAWDDIYGHRIGQANMEKDPIHVGAVEAIPGATNLTMSPGDQHARQRRALAHAFSKQALMEQEPILKGYVNLFVQRLRELAQGGKPANMVSWFNFCTFDIIGDLSFGEPFGCLREGEGSESANWVVLIYESIKSGAIEQATRRFAQPGSLTQKFLMWCIPSVVRERRLRHLRNSTEKTVRRMNLKTEHRDFIWYILKQREKKNEVSDDEVIMNAALFIVAGSETTATELCGLLNYLLRNPEIFKKLKDEIRGACKTEDDINMDVLSGLPYMNACIEEGLRIFPPVPVGLLRTVPKGGSVIDGHHVPENTAVAVSSWGASHSALNFVEPDTFIPERFLETPDSNARFGSDVRKAAQPFSLGPRGCIGRNLTYLELRLILAALLWNFDVEFAEGGGKLWDPKGEFEGLKAFNTWEKSPLMEPKIVKVEQLPATEAKWVEFHKISWQDQTGRDRVWEAAARKTRGKAGVDAVAITTIIRHPSRPPSTIIILQYRPPVGAVCVELPAGLVDEKESPSEASLRELHEETGYKGKLQFISPTIVSDPGLSTANMQLAIVEVNLKEGDKEPEQALDDGEFIERVVVPLDELYDRLVQYDKEGKIVDARLWHWAAGWHAAKSMM
;
A
#
# COMPACT_ATOMS: atom_id res chain seq x y z
N MET A 1 -39.22 18.34 -10.84
CA MET A 1 -40.12 17.26 -11.29
C MET A 1 -39.26 16.19 -11.92
N ILE A 2 -39.05 15.07 -11.23
CA ILE A 2 -38.37 13.87 -11.73
C ILE A 2 -39.43 12.75 -11.71
N PRO A 3 -39.66 11.97 -12.77
CA PRO A 3 -40.79 11.06 -12.84
C PRO A 3 -40.63 9.86 -11.91
N ILE A 4 -41.76 9.46 -11.36
CA ILE A 4 -41.96 8.34 -10.44
C ILE A 4 -41.78 7.03 -11.21
N LEU A 5 -40.66 6.32 -11.00
CA LEU A 5 -40.54 4.89 -11.32
C LEU A 5 -41.12 4.07 -10.16
N GLY A 6 -42.46 4.06 -10.09
CA GLY A 6 -43.26 3.35 -9.10
C GLY A 6 -43.91 2.11 -9.69
N GLY A 7 -43.17 1.00 -9.74
CA GLY A 7 -43.73 -0.33 -9.98
C GLY A 7 -43.61 -1.20 -8.72
N PRO A 8 -44.67 -1.92 -8.28
CA PRO A 8 -44.62 -2.78 -7.09
C PRO A 8 -43.46 -3.78 -7.14
N ARG A 9 -43.20 -4.38 -8.32
CA ARG A 9 -42.12 -5.36 -8.53
C ARG A 9 -40.71 -4.79 -8.34
N TYR A 10 -40.48 -3.51 -8.60
CA TYR A 10 -39.14 -2.89 -8.50
C TYR A 10 -38.77 -2.58 -7.04
N ARG A 11 -39.76 -2.20 -6.21
CA ARG A 11 -39.58 -2.00 -4.77
C ARG A 11 -39.39 -3.32 -4.02
N THR A 12 -40.05 -4.40 -4.48
CA THR A 12 -39.88 -5.74 -3.92
C THR A 12 -38.51 -6.33 -4.24
N ALA A 13 -38.00 -6.13 -5.46
CA ALA A 13 -36.65 -6.57 -5.87
C ALA A 13 -35.53 -5.90 -5.07
N LEU A 14 -35.57 -4.57 -4.88
CA LEU A 14 -34.58 -3.84 -4.07
C LEU A 14 -34.63 -4.21 -2.58
N ARG A 15 -35.80 -4.56 -2.04
CA ARG A 15 -35.96 -5.03 -0.64
C ARG A 15 -35.51 -6.46 -0.45
N ALA A 16 -35.75 -7.34 -1.42
CA ALA A 16 -35.26 -8.73 -1.42
C ALA A 16 -33.73 -8.80 -1.53
N ILE A 17 -33.10 -7.90 -2.30
CA ILE A 17 -31.63 -7.79 -2.39
C ILE A 17 -31.03 -7.31 -1.06
N ALA A 18 -31.65 -6.32 -0.40
CA ALA A 18 -31.18 -5.79 0.88
C ALA A 18 -31.31 -6.80 2.04
N ILE A 19 -32.40 -7.57 2.10
CA ILE A 19 -32.63 -8.57 3.17
C ILE A 19 -31.92 -9.89 2.85
N GLY A 20 -31.90 -10.33 1.58
CA GLY A 20 -31.17 -11.51 1.13
C GLY A 20 -29.66 -11.37 1.29
N GLY A 21 -29.12 -10.17 1.06
CA GLY A 21 -27.70 -9.86 1.35
C GLY A 21 -27.37 -9.90 2.85
N VAL A 22 -28.31 -9.52 3.71
CA VAL A 22 -28.15 -9.57 5.18
C VAL A 22 -28.30 -10.99 5.71
N LEU A 23 -29.28 -11.79 5.25
CA LEU A 23 -29.49 -13.16 5.73
C LEU A 23 -28.36 -14.13 5.32
N PHE A 24 -27.73 -13.91 4.16
CA PHE A 24 -26.57 -14.67 3.71
C PHE A 24 -25.30 -14.41 4.55
N LEU A 25 -25.18 -13.22 5.15
CA LEU A 25 -24.15 -12.91 6.13
C LEU A 25 -24.31 -13.70 7.45
N TYR A 26 -25.53 -14.15 7.76
CA TYR A 26 -25.86 -14.87 9.00
C TYR A 26 -25.59 -16.39 8.95
N LEU A 27 -25.41 -17.00 7.77
CA LEU A 27 -25.16 -18.44 7.61
C LEU A 27 -24.00 -18.67 6.62
N ARG A 28 -22.75 -18.49 7.08
CA ARG A 28 -21.55 -18.79 6.28
C ARG A 28 -21.04 -20.20 6.60
N ILE A 29 -20.92 -21.06 5.58
CA ILE A 29 -20.31 -22.39 5.66
C ILE A 29 -18.79 -22.23 5.42
N PRO A 30 -17.90 -22.65 6.33
CA PRO A 30 -16.45 -22.54 6.15
C PRO A 30 -15.95 -23.38 4.96
N LEU A 31 -14.94 -22.90 4.23
CA LEU A 31 -14.33 -23.65 3.13
C LEU A 31 -13.44 -24.76 3.68
N ARG A 32 -13.83 -26.02 3.47
CA ARG A 32 -13.07 -27.21 3.86
C ARG A 32 -12.59 -27.91 2.59
N ILE A 33 -11.31 -27.76 2.31
CA ILE A 33 -10.69 -28.11 1.04
C ILE A 33 -9.84 -29.36 1.25
N LEU A 34 -10.08 -30.41 0.48
CA LEU A 34 -9.23 -31.60 0.44
C LEU A 34 -8.34 -31.55 -0.81
N PRO A 35 -7.04 -31.19 -0.70
CA PRO A 35 -6.08 -31.39 -1.76
C PRO A 35 -5.77 -32.89 -1.88
N LEU A 36 -6.25 -33.52 -2.95
CA LEU A 36 -6.11 -34.95 -3.21
C LEU A 36 -5.20 -35.19 -4.42
N GLY A 37 -4.07 -35.86 -4.21
CA GLY A 37 -3.11 -36.03 -5.31
C GLY A 37 -1.92 -36.93 -5.02
N ASP A 38 -0.96 -36.89 -5.96
CA ASP A 38 0.33 -37.56 -5.86
C ASP A 38 1.41 -36.63 -5.25
N SER A 39 2.69 -36.83 -5.60
CA SER A 39 3.84 -36.04 -5.13
C SER A 39 3.73 -34.54 -5.37
N ILE A 40 3.00 -34.12 -6.42
CA ILE A 40 2.79 -32.68 -6.68
C ILE A 40 1.90 -32.07 -5.59
N THR A 41 0.86 -32.78 -5.14
CA THR A 41 -0.03 -32.31 -4.06
C THR A 41 0.65 -32.35 -2.70
N TRP A 42 1.53 -33.33 -2.47
CA TRP A 42 2.42 -33.35 -1.30
C TRP A 42 3.33 -32.12 -1.26
N GLY A 43 3.66 -31.53 -2.40
CA GLY A 43 4.60 -30.40 -2.50
C GLY A 43 6.04 -30.83 -2.64
N TRP A 44 6.30 -31.98 -3.27
CA TRP A 44 7.65 -32.51 -3.46
C TRP A 44 8.56 -31.53 -4.23
N HIS A 45 9.81 -31.36 -3.77
CA HIS A 45 10.83 -30.57 -4.46
C HIS A 45 12.22 -31.22 -4.26
N PRO A 46 13.16 -31.14 -5.22
CA PRO A 46 14.48 -31.77 -5.10
C PRO A 46 15.25 -31.39 -3.83
N ASP A 47 15.07 -30.17 -3.34
CA ASP A 47 15.73 -29.63 -2.13
C ASP A 47 15.09 -30.11 -0.81
N LYS A 48 13.87 -30.68 -0.86
CA LYS A 48 13.02 -30.97 0.32
C LYS A 48 12.22 -32.26 0.11
N GLN A 49 12.91 -33.36 -0.15
CA GLN A 49 12.29 -34.63 -0.56
C GLN A 49 11.49 -35.32 0.57
N GLU A 50 12.03 -35.36 1.80
CA GLU A 50 11.40 -36.08 2.92
C GLU A 50 10.27 -35.28 3.60
N GLU A 51 10.45 -33.96 3.76
CA GLU A 51 9.50 -33.08 4.47
C GLU A 51 8.43 -32.48 3.54
N GLY A 52 8.68 -32.49 2.23
CA GLY A 52 7.93 -31.71 1.26
C GLY A 52 8.14 -30.19 1.42
N THR A 53 7.68 -29.43 0.44
CA THR A 53 7.51 -27.97 0.52
C THR A 53 6.04 -27.65 0.75
N ASN A 54 5.71 -26.36 0.84
CA ASN A 54 4.31 -25.94 0.90
C ASN A 54 3.57 -26.11 -0.46
N GLY A 55 4.28 -26.45 -1.54
CA GLY A 55 3.73 -26.61 -2.88
C GLY A 55 2.86 -25.43 -3.33
N TYR A 56 1.78 -25.73 -4.06
CA TYR A 56 0.76 -24.72 -4.42
C TYR A 56 -0.14 -24.33 -3.23
N ARG A 57 -0.15 -25.13 -2.15
CA ARG A 57 -1.14 -25.04 -1.07
C ARG A 57 -0.97 -23.78 -0.24
N ALA A 58 0.25 -23.36 0.08
CA ALA A 58 0.48 -22.12 0.84
C ALA A 58 -0.05 -20.89 0.11
N GLN A 59 0.36 -20.70 -1.14
CA GLN A 59 -0.07 -19.54 -1.92
C GLN A 59 -1.59 -19.60 -2.17
N MET A 60 -2.14 -20.78 -2.47
CA MET A 60 -3.58 -20.94 -2.67
C MET A 60 -4.36 -20.58 -1.39
N LEU A 61 -3.94 -21.12 -0.23
CA LEU A 61 -4.59 -20.85 1.05
C LEU A 61 -4.48 -19.38 1.43
N HIS A 62 -3.32 -18.77 1.19
CA HIS A 62 -3.10 -17.33 1.30
C HIS A 62 -4.16 -16.60 0.47
N GLU A 63 -4.15 -16.76 -0.85
CA GLU A 63 -5.07 -16.07 -1.76
C GLU A 63 -6.56 -16.30 -1.44
N LEU A 64 -6.96 -17.51 -1.06
CA LEU A 64 -8.35 -17.81 -0.70
C LEU A 64 -8.77 -17.12 0.60
N THR A 65 -7.89 -17.10 1.59
CA THR A 65 -8.11 -16.39 2.85
C THR A 65 -8.27 -14.88 2.58
N TRP A 66 -7.48 -14.33 1.65
CA TRP A 66 -7.53 -12.92 1.24
C TRP A 66 -8.73 -12.56 0.36
N ALA A 67 -9.09 -13.42 -0.60
CA ALA A 67 -10.16 -13.16 -1.56
C ALA A 67 -11.55 -13.19 -0.91
N PHE A 68 -11.76 -14.03 0.12
CA PHE A 68 -13.08 -14.27 0.69
C PHE A 68 -13.28 -13.74 2.12
N TYR A 69 -12.24 -13.21 2.78
CA TYR A 69 -12.30 -12.78 4.18
C TYR A 69 -12.85 -13.90 5.10
N GLN A 70 -12.41 -15.14 4.87
CA GLN A 70 -12.80 -16.34 5.62
C GLN A 70 -11.59 -17.24 5.86
N SER A 71 -11.63 -18.03 6.94
CA SER A 71 -10.72 -19.15 7.14
C SER A 71 -11.07 -20.25 6.13
N ALA A 72 -10.16 -20.50 5.20
CA ALA A 72 -10.13 -21.78 4.49
C ALA A 72 -9.34 -22.78 5.35
N ASP A 73 -9.80 -24.02 5.35
CA ASP A 73 -9.29 -25.12 6.18
C ASP A 73 -8.94 -26.26 5.22
N LEU A 74 -7.65 -26.59 5.11
CA LEU A 74 -7.24 -27.79 4.42
C LEU A 74 -7.56 -29.00 5.30
N VAL A 75 -7.97 -30.09 4.66
CA VAL A 75 -8.24 -31.35 5.34
C VAL A 75 -7.52 -32.47 4.62
N GLY A 76 -7.23 -33.54 5.34
CA GLY A 76 -6.57 -34.73 4.82
C GLY A 76 -5.72 -35.39 5.89
N THR A 77 -5.25 -36.60 5.62
CA THR A 77 -4.48 -37.40 6.60
C THR A 77 -2.96 -37.25 6.48
N GLN A 78 -2.50 -36.55 5.45
CA GLN A 78 -1.09 -36.29 5.17
C GLN A 78 -0.72 -34.87 5.60
N HIS A 79 0.54 -34.68 6.01
CA HIS A 79 1.07 -33.38 6.43
C HIS A 79 2.45 -33.18 5.80
N SER A 80 2.62 -32.08 5.06
CA SER A 80 3.89 -31.78 4.39
C SER A 80 4.07 -30.28 4.15
N GLY A 81 5.31 -29.81 4.25
CA GLY A 81 5.65 -28.39 4.31
C GLY A 81 5.55 -27.78 5.72
N LEU A 82 5.93 -26.51 5.83
CA LEU A 82 6.02 -25.75 7.08
C LEU A 82 4.89 -24.72 7.26
N MET A 83 3.88 -24.71 6.38
CA MET A 83 2.72 -23.83 6.54
C MET A 83 1.86 -24.22 7.74
N PHE A 84 1.16 -23.24 8.33
CA PHE A 84 0.35 -23.41 9.54
C PHE A 84 -0.72 -24.51 9.40
N ASP A 85 -1.39 -24.54 8.25
CA ASP A 85 -2.36 -25.56 7.89
C ASP A 85 -1.76 -26.38 6.75
N ASN A 86 -1.06 -27.46 7.10
CA ASN A 86 -0.33 -28.29 6.13
C ASN A 86 -1.04 -29.61 5.80
N ASP A 87 -2.32 -29.71 6.16
CA ASP A 87 -3.16 -30.87 5.90
C ASP A 87 -3.36 -31.06 4.39
N ASN A 88 -3.28 -32.31 3.95
CA ASN A 88 -3.52 -32.70 2.57
C ASN A 88 -3.74 -34.21 2.47
N GLU A 89 -4.02 -34.67 1.25
CA GLU A 89 -4.09 -36.08 0.89
C GLU A 89 -3.22 -36.32 -0.35
N GLY A 90 -1.99 -35.78 -0.30
CA GLY A 90 -0.93 -35.97 -1.29
C GLY A 90 -0.08 -37.18 -0.95
N HIS A 91 0.08 -38.13 -1.88
CA HIS A 91 0.82 -39.37 -1.64
C HIS A 91 2.01 -39.47 -2.58
N VAL A 92 3.23 -39.37 -2.03
CA VAL A 92 4.47 -39.39 -2.81
C VAL A 92 4.65 -40.74 -3.49
N ASN A 93 4.93 -40.73 -4.79
CA ASN A 93 5.11 -41.93 -5.64
C ASN A 93 3.91 -42.88 -5.67
N ALA A 94 2.70 -42.39 -5.36
CA ALA A 94 1.49 -43.21 -5.40
C ALA A 94 0.76 -43.10 -6.73
N THR A 95 0.26 -44.23 -7.19
CA THR A 95 -0.60 -44.36 -8.37
C THR A 95 -2.05 -43.97 -8.06
N ILE A 96 -2.86 -43.73 -9.08
CA ILE A 96 -4.30 -43.44 -8.90
C ILE A 96 -4.99 -44.55 -8.08
N GLY A 97 -4.64 -45.82 -8.31
CA GLY A 97 -5.19 -46.95 -7.56
C GLY A 97 -4.83 -46.98 -6.07
N GLU A 98 -3.60 -46.59 -5.74
CA GLU A 98 -3.13 -46.49 -4.35
C GLU A 98 -3.76 -45.29 -3.64
N ILE A 99 -3.85 -44.13 -4.32
CA ILE A 99 -4.53 -42.93 -3.80
C ILE A 99 -6.01 -43.23 -3.53
N MET A 100 -6.68 -43.96 -4.42
CA MET A 100 -8.08 -44.38 -4.22
C MET A 100 -8.27 -45.22 -2.95
N SER A 101 -7.25 -46.00 -2.54
CA SER A 101 -7.28 -46.78 -1.30
C SER A 101 -6.99 -45.93 -0.05
N ALA A 102 -6.17 -44.87 -0.19
CA ALA A 102 -5.75 -44.01 0.91
C ALA A 102 -6.75 -42.87 1.21
N MET A 103 -7.44 -42.33 0.19
CA MET A 103 -8.26 -41.11 0.30
C MET A 103 -9.48 -41.23 1.21
N LYS A 104 -9.90 -42.45 1.56
CA LYS A 104 -11.16 -42.71 2.29
C LYS A 104 -11.25 -41.91 3.58
N LYS A 105 -10.18 -41.87 4.37
CA LYS A 105 -10.14 -41.12 5.64
C LYS A 105 -10.21 -39.61 5.42
N GLY A 106 -9.53 -39.08 4.40
CA GLY A 106 -9.61 -37.66 4.04
C GLY A 106 -11.03 -37.25 3.62
N LEU A 107 -11.76 -38.11 2.91
CA LEU A 107 -13.16 -37.87 2.55
C LEU A 107 -14.12 -37.98 3.75
N GLU A 108 -13.83 -38.84 4.74
CA GLU A 108 -14.60 -38.93 5.99
C GLU A 108 -14.55 -37.62 6.81
N MET A 109 -13.54 -36.77 6.59
CA MET A 109 -13.46 -35.42 7.18
C MET A 109 -14.43 -34.40 6.56
N ARG A 110 -15.30 -34.84 5.63
CA ARG A 110 -16.38 -34.06 5.00
C ARG A 110 -15.89 -32.73 4.40
N PRO A 111 -14.96 -32.75 3.42
CA PRO A 111 -14.66 -31.56 2.64
C PRO A 111 -15.87 -31.10 1.85
N ASN A 112 -15.97 -29.79 1.60
CA ASN A 112 -16.95 -29.21 0.69
C ASN A 112 -16.33 -28.79 -0.66
N ILE A 113 -15.00 -28.81 -0.75
CA ILE A 113 -14.24 -28.72 -2.00
C ILE A 113 -13.20 -29.84 -2.03
N VAL A 114 -13.11 -30.56 -3.15
CA VAL A 114 -12.07 -31.58 -3.37
C VAL A 114 -11.27 -31.19 -4.61
N LEU A 115 -9.97 -30.98 -4.46
CA LEU A 115 -9.05 -30.69 -5.55
C LEU A 115 -8.38 -31.99 -5.95
N VAL A 116 -8.57 -32.44 -7.19
CA VAL A 116 -8.05 -33.72 -7.67
C VAL A 116 -6.93 -33.46 -8.67
N HIS A 117 -5.69 -33.77 -8.29
CA HIS A 117 -4.51 -33.73 -9.14
C HIS A 117 -3.74 -35.04 -9.04
N VAL A 118 -4.12 -36.03 -9.86
CA VAL A 118 -3.64 -37.42 -9.78
C VAL A 118 -3.22 -37.96 -11.14
N GLY A 119 -2.20 -38.82 -11.16
CA GLY A 119 -1.85 -39.62 -12.33
C GLY A 119 -0.46 -39.35 -12.90
N THR A 120 0.31 -38.40 -12.34
CA THR A 120 1.67 -38.11 -12.79
C THR A 120 2.56 -39.36 -12.66
N THR A 121 2.42 -40.09 -11.55
CA THR A 121 3.16 -41.33 -11.28
C THR A 121 2.78 -42.47 -12.24
N ASP A 122 1.48 -42.63 -12.56
CA ASP A 122 1.01 -43.64 -13.50
C ASP A 122 1.60 -43.42 -14.90
N LEU A 123 1.73 -42.16 -15.32
CA LEU A 123 2.15 -41.76 -16.65
C LEU A 123 3.68 -41.79 -16.84
N ASP A 124 4.46 -41.55 -15.79
CA ASP A 124 5.93 -41.71 -15.81
C ASP A 124 6.40 -43.17 -15.63
N SER A 125 5.47 -44.10 -15.33
CA SER A 125 5.79 -45.53 -15.19
C SER A 125 6.26 -46.18 -16.50
N SER A 126 7.16 -47.15 -16.37
CA SER A 126 7.56 -48.03 -17.47
C SER A 126 6.50 -49.10 -17.83
N ASP A 127 5.53 -49.37 -16.95
CA ASP A 127 4.48 -50.36 -17.21
C ASP A 127 3.36 -49.78 -18.09
N SER A 128 3.21 -50.34 -19.28
CA SER A 128 2.16 -49.95 -20.24
C SER A 128 0.73 -50.12 -19.75
N LYS A 129 0.49 -50.99 -18.76
CA LYS A 129 -0.84 -51.16 -18.18
C LYS A 129 -1.22 -49.99 -17.29
N MET A 130 -0.26 -49.35 -16.62
CA MET A 130 -0.50 -48.25 -15.67
C MET A 130 -0.99 -47.01 -16.41
N TRP A 131 -0.21 -46.49 -17.36
CA TRP A 131 -0.59 -45.28 -18.08
C TRP A 131 -1.76 -45.44 -19.04
N LYS A 132 -2.02 -46.64 -19.59
CA LYS A 132 -3.22 -46.89 -20.42
C LYS A 132 -4.51 -46.92 -19.61
N ASN A 133 -4.45 -47.39 -18.36
CA ASN A 133 -5.63 -47.52 -17.50
C ASN A 133 -5.89 -46.27 -16.66
N ALA A 134 -4.95 -45.33 -16.61
CA ALA A 134 -5.06 -44.12 -15.78
C ALA A 134 -6.38 -43.33 -15.99
N PRO A 135 -6.91 -43.11 -17.22
CA PRO A 135 -8.21 -42.44 -17.40
C PRO A 135 -9.38 -43.23 -16.79
N THR A 136 -9.38 -44.56 -16.92
CA THR A 136 -10.41 -45.42 -16.32
C THR A 136 -10.34 -45.37 -14.80
N GLN A 137 -9.12 -45.40 -14.24
CA GLN A 137 -8.89 -45.31 -12.80
C GLN A 137 -9.27 -43.94 -12.23
N LEU A 138 -9.01 -42.85 -12.95
CA LEU A 138 -9.50 -41.51 -12.59
C LEU A 138 -11.03 -41.54 -12.46
N GLY A 139 -11.73 -42.16 -13.42
CA GLY A 139 -13.17 -42.33 -13.35
C GLY A 139 -13.63 -43.00 -12.05
N SER A 140 -13.03 -44.15 -11.71
CA SER A 140 -13.35 -44.88 -10.48
C SER A 140 -13.02 -44.09 -9.21
N LEU A 141 -11.91 -43.34 -9.19
CA LEU A 141 -11.56 -42.47 -8.08
C LEU A 141 -12.61 -41.37 -7.90
N LEU A 142 -13.02 -40.71 -8.98
CA LEU A 142 -14.05 -39.67 -8.93
C LEU A 142 -15.40 -40.21 -8.48
N ASP A 143 -15.77 -41.43 -8.90
CA ASP A 143 -16.99 -42.07 -8.42
C ASP A 143 -16.94 -42.29 -6.90
N GLY A 144 -15.81 -42.76 -6.35
CA GLY A 144 -15.63 -42.90 -4.90
C GLY A 144 -15.69 -41.57 -4.14
N VAL A 145 -15.13 -40.49 -4.68
CA VAL A 145 -15.24 -39.13 -4.10
C VAL A 145 -16.70 -38.67 -4.08
N LEU A 146 -17.40 -38.81 -5.21
CA LEU A 146 -18.78 -38.35 -5.39
C LEU A 146 -19.80 -39.18 -4.59
N GLU A 147 -19.55 -40.47 -4.39
CA GLU A 147 -20.36 -41.33 -3.52
C GLU A 147 -20.20 -40.96 -2.04
N THR A 148 -18.97 -40.62 -1.61
CA THR A 148 -18.68 -40.31 -0.21
C THR A 148 -19.08 -38.87 0.17
N CYS A 149 -18.86 -37.92 -0.74
CA CYS A 149 -19.12 -36.49 -0.57
C CYS A 149 -19.98 -35.92 -1.73
N PRO A 150 -21.26 -36.33 -1.87
CA PRO A 150 -22.10 -35.97 -3.01
C PRO A 150 -22.39 -34.48 -3.15
N ASP A 151 -22.31 -33.72 -2.05
CA ASP A 151 -22.58 -32.29 -2.01
C ASP A 151 -21.36 -31.41 -2.29
N ALA A 152 -20.15 -31.99 -2.30
CA ALA A 152 -18.89 -31.28 -2.48
C ALA A 152 -18.70 -30.82 -3.93
N VAL A 153 -18.01 -29.70 -4.10
CA VAL A 153 -17.52 -29.27 -5.40
C VAL A 153 -16.21 -30.00 -5.69
N VAL A 154 -16.18 -30.79 -6.75
CA VAL A 154 -14.99 -31.56 -7.16
C VAL A 154 -14.33 -30.85 -8.35
N LEU A 155 -13.09 -30.42 -8.17
CA LEU A 155 -12.32 -29.74 -9.21
C LEU A 155 -11.20 -30.67 -9.68
N VAL A 156 -11.25 -31.09 -10.94
CA VAL A 156 -10.36 -32.12 -11.49
C VAL A 156 -9.34 -31.49 -12.43
N ALA A 157 -8.07 -31.58 -12.06
CA ALA A 157 -6.97 -31.04 -12.83
C ALA A 157 -6.67 -31.88 -14.07
N LYS A 158 -6.47 -31.22 -15.22
CA LYS A 158 -5.52 -31.69 -16.22
C LYS A 158 -4.12 -31.58 -15.62
N LEU A 159 -3.23 -32.53 -15.92
CA LEU A 159 -1.86 -32.55 -15.40
C LEU A 159 -0.97 -31.53 -16.11
N ILE A 160 0.04 -31.03 -15.39
CA ILE A 160 1.13 -30.19 -15.91
C ILE A 160 1.97 -30.92 -16.96
N GLN A 161 2.77 -30.18 -17.74
CA GLN A 161 3.66 -30.80 -18.72
C GLN A 161 4.84 -31.51 -18.05
N ALA A 162 5.44 -32.48 -18.76
CA ALA A 162 6.66 -33.18 -18.34
C ALA A 162 7.81 -32.91 -19.31
N ARG A 163 9.06 -32.91 -18.81
CA ARG A 163 10.27 -32.69 -19.60
C ARG A 163 10.59 -33.86 -20.53
N LYS A 164 10.31 -35.10 -20.10
CA LYS A 164 10.46 -36.30 -20.94
C LYS A 164 9.35 -36.34 -21.97
N GLN A 165 9.72 -36.29 -23.26
CA GLN A 165 8.78 -36.29 -24.37
C GLN A 165 7.77 -37.46 -24.30
N GLN A 166 8.25 -38.68 -24.00
CA GLN A 166 7.39 -39.86 -23.89
C GLN A 166 6.34 -39.73 -22.79
N THR A 167 6.71 -39.21 -21.62
CA THR A 167 5.80 -38.96 -20.50
C THR A 167 4.82 -37.85 -20.86
N ASN A 168 5.30 -36.78 -21.52
CA ASN A 168 4.47 -35.65 -21.95
C ASN A 168 3.41 -36.04 -22.99
N ASP A 169 3.75 -36.93 -23.94
CA ASP A 169 2.78 -37.44 -24.93
C ASP A 169 1.67 -38.28 -24.28
N ARG A 170 2.01 -39.04 -23.22
CA ARG A 170 1.04 -39.77 -22.40
C ARG A 170 0.16 -38.82 -21.58
N ILE A 171 0.74 -37.76 -21.01
CA ILE A 171 0.02 -36.70 -20.30
C ILE A 171 -0.98 -36.00 -21.22
N ARG A 172 -0.60 -35.67 -22.46
CA ARG A 172 -1.55 -35.11 -23.45
C ARG A 172 -2.73 -36.04 -23.67
N THR A 173 -2.47 -37.32 -23.90
CA THR A 173 -3.52 -38.34 -24.08
C THR A 173 -4.44 -38.45 -22.85
N TYR A 174 -3.88 -38.41 -21.64
CA TYR A 174 -4.64 -38.41 -20.39
C TYR A 174 -5.50 -37.14 -20.26
N ASN A 175 -4.90 -35.96 -20.46
CA ASN A 175 -5.55 -34.66 -20.38
C ASN A 175 -6.68 -34.48 -21.39
N ASP A 176 -6.57 -35.08 -22.58
CA ASP A 176 -7.64 -35.10 -23.58
C ASP A 176 -8.84 -35.94 -23.14
N ALA A 177 -8.63 -36.96 -22.30
CA ALA A 177 -9.70 -37.80 -21.76
C ALA A 177 -10.42 -37.16 -20.55
N VAL A 178 -9.73 -36.34 -19.74
CA VAL A 178 -10.26 -35.74 -18.50
C VAL A 178 -11.60 -35.00 -18.70
N PRO A 179 -11.77 -34.12 -19.71
CA PRO A 179 -13.04 -33.40 -19.91
C PRO A 179 -14.25 -34.29 -20.07
N LYS A 180 -14.12 -35.38 -20.85
CA LYS A 180 -15.23 -36.31 -21.07
C LYS A 180 -15.61 -37.07 -19.80
N ILE A 181 -14.61 -37.52 -19.04
CA ILE A 181 -14.79 -38.21 -17.75
C ILE A 181 -15.56 -37.33 -16.74
N VAL A 182 -15.21 -36.04 -16.70
CA VAL A 182 -15.87 -35.05 -15.85
C VAL A 182 -17.28 -34.73 -16.35
N GLU A 183 -17.45 -34.52 -17.65
CA GLU A 183 -18.75 -34.19 -18.26
C GLU A 183 -19.79 -35.29 -18.04
N ASP A 184 -19.39 -36.56 -18.17
CA ASP A 184 -20.26 -37.71 -17.92
C ASP A 184 -20.81 -37.75 -16.48
N ARG A 185 -20.07 -37.21 -15.51
CA ARG A 185 -20.49 -37.09 -14.10
C ARG A 185 -21.27 -35.81 -13.83
N ALA A 186 -20.88 -34.70 -14.45
CA ALA A 186 -21.63 -33.45 -14.38
C ALA A 186 -23.06 -33.61 -14.93
N ARG A 187 -23.24 -34.35 -16.03
CA ARG A 187 -24.57 -34.68 -16.60
C ARG A 187 -25.46 -35.50 -15.66
N LYS A 188 -24.88 -36.22 -14.68
CA LYS A 188 -25.61 -36.93 -13.62
C LYS A 188 -26.00 -36.01 -12.45
N GLY A 189 -25.70 -34.72 -12.52
CA GLY A 189 -26.08 -33.71 -11.52
C GLY A 189 -25.01 -33.40 -10.46
N PHE A 190 -23.83 -34.03 -10.54
CA PHE A 190 -22.73 -33.75 -9.60
C PHE A 190 -22.05 -32.40 -9.87
N LYS A 191 -21.57 -31.75 -8.80
CA LYS A 191 -20.86 -30.46 -8.86
C LYS A 191 -19.37 -30.69 -9.19
N ILE A 192 -19.09 -31.11 -10.42
CA ILE A 192 -17.73 -31.47 -10.85
C ILE A 192 -17.31 -30.66 -12.09
N ARG A 193 -16.06 -30.17 -12.12
CA ARG A 193 -15.51 -29.36 -13.22
C ARG A 193 -14.04 -29.64 -13.47
N VAL A 194 -13.60 -29.35 -14.70
CA VAL A 194 -12.19 -29.45 -15.11
C VAL A 194 -11.44 -28.16 -14.76
N VAL A 195 -10.19 -28.30 -14.33
CA VAL A 195 -9.23 -27.21 -14.11
C VAL A 195 -8.01 -27.47 -14.97
N ASP A 196 -7.55 -26.47 -15.71
CA ASP A 196 -6.49 -26.66 -16.71
C ASP A 196 -5.11 -26.27 -16.14
N HIS A 197 -4.35 -27.24 -15.63
CA HIS A 197 -2.93 -27.02 -15.28
C HIS A 197 -1.96 -27.36 -16.42
N SER A 198 -2.44 -27.76 -17.60
CA SER A 198 -1.55 -28.07 -18.73
C SER A 198 -0.82 -26.83 -19.29
N VAL A 199 -1.25 -25.64 -18.86
CA VAL A 199 -0.61 -24.35 -19.11
C VAL A 199 0.70 -24.15 -18.33
N VAL A 200 0.95 -24.93 -17.28
CA VAL A 200 2.25 -24.91 -16.56
C VAL A 200 3.28 -25.62 -17.42
N GLY A 201 4.22 -24.83 -17.94
CA GLY A 201 5.18 -25.26 -18.95
C GLY A 201 6.38 -26.03 -18.40
N VAL A 202 7.16 -26.63 -19.30
CA VAL A 202 8.37 -27.41 -18.96
C VAL A 202 9.47 -26.55 -18.34
N GLU A 203 9.47 -25.25 -18.62
CA GLU A 203 10.33 -24.22 -18.04
C GLU A 203 10.05 -23.96 -16.56
N GLU A 204 8.85 -24.32 -16.09
CA GLU A 204 8.43 -24.13 -14.70
C GLU A 204 8.65 -25.38 -13.85
N LEU A 205 9.40 -26.39 -14.33
CA LEU A 205 9.69 -27.64 -13.62
C LEU A 205 11.06 -27.63 -12.93
N ALA A 206 11.10 -28.15 -11.70
CA ALA A 206 12.34 -28.38 -10.95
C ALA A 206 13.10 -29.63 -11.43
N ASP A 207 12.37 -30.62 -11.94
CA ASP A 207 12.93 -31.83 -12.54
C ASP A 207 12.16 -32.24 -13.82
N ASP A 208 12.00 -33.54 -14.07
CA ASP A 208 11.28 -34.04 -15.23
C ASP A 208 9.75 -33.95 -15.11
N ILE A 209 9.19 -33.92 -13.89
CA ILE A 209 7.73 -34.05 -13.65
C ILE A 209 7.20 -33.19 -12.49
N HIS A 210 8.07 -32.59 -11.68
CA HIS A 210 7.70 -31.79 -10.50
C HIS A 210 7.89 -30.29 -10.76
N PRO A 211 6.95 -29.45 -10.30
CA PRO A 211 7.09 -28.00 -10.42
C PRO A 211 8.29 -27.43 -9.65
N SER A 212 8.86 -26.36 -10.19
CA SER A 212 9.67 -25.40 -9.44
C SER A 212 8.78 -24.58 -8.49
N TYR A 213 9.39 -23.78 -7.61
CA TYR A 213 8.63 -22.83 -6.79
C TYR A 213 7.74 -21.89 -7.63
N ALA A 214 8.20 -21.45 -8.80
CA ALA A 214 7.41 -20.65 -9.72
C ALA A 214 6.23 -21.45 -10.30
N GLY A 215 6.47 -22.70 -10.72
CA GLY A 215 5.40 -23.58 -11.21
C GLY A 215 4.35 -23.88 -10.14
N TYR A 216 4.77 -24.13 -8.90
CA TYR A 216 3.85 -24.28 -7.77
C TYR A 216 3.02 -23.02 -7.50
N TRP A 217 3.62 -21.84 -7.64
CA TRP A 217 2.90 -20.58 -7.52
C TRP A 217 1.86 -20.39 -8.64
N HIS A 218 2.22 -20.69 -9.89
CA HIS A 218 1.32 -20.62 -11.04
C HIS A 218 0.14 -21.59 -10.86
N MET A 219 0.40 -22.82 -10.43
CA MET A 219 -0.64 -23.79 -10.07
C MET A 219 -1.58 -23.24 -8.99
N ALA A 220 -1.05 -22.55 -7.97
CA ALA A 220 -1.87 -21.97 -6.91
C ALA A 220 -2.89 -20.96 -7.46
N MET A 221 -2.49 -20.09 -8.38
CA MET A 221 -3.40 -19.11 -8.99
C MET A 221 -4.52 -19.78 -9.79
N ILE A 222 -4.19 -20.84 -10.54
CA ILE A 222 -5.17 -21.61 -11.31
C ILE A 222 -6.23 -22.22 -10.38
N TRP A 223 -5.80 -22.82 -9.27
CA TRP A 223 -6.72 -23.36 -8.27
C TRP A 223 -7.60 -22.28 -7.63
N VAL A 224 -7.03 -21.13 -7.30
CA VAL A 224 -7.75 -20.00 -6.71
C VAL A 224 -8.88 -19.53 -7.63
N GLU A 225 -8.59 -19.33 -8.92
CA GLU A 225 -9.61 -18.93 -9.91
C GLU A 225 -10.69 -20.00 -10.09
N ALA A 226 -10.30 -21.27 -10.12
CA ALA A 226 -11.23 -22.38 -10.21
C ALA A 226 -12.16 -22.49 -8.98
N ILE A 227 -11.68 -22.14 -7.79
CA ILE A 227 -12.47 -22.13 -6.54
C ILE A 227 -13.38 -20.89 -6.48
N LYS A 228 -12.97 -19.74 -7.02
CA LYS A 228 -13.79 -18.52 -7.05
C LYS A 228 -15.06 -18.67 -7.89
N ALA A 229 -14.97 -19.34 -9.04
CA ALA A 229 -16.09 -19.52 -9.95
C ALA A 229 -17.35 -20.17 -9.30
N PRO A 230 -17.28 -21.32 -8.60
CA PRO A 230 -18.44 -21.95 -7.96
C PRO A 230 -18.95 -21.22 -6.71
N VAL A 231 -18.08 -20.56 -5.94
CA VAL A 231 -18.51 -19.72 -4.79
C VAL A 231 -19.40 -18.58 -5.29
N THR A 232 -19.13 -18.04 -6.48
CA THR A 232 -19.92 -16.97 -7.14
C THR A 232 -21.32 -17.45 -7.61
N PHE A 233 -21.51 -18.76 -7.87
CA PHE A 233 -22.81 -19.32 -8.27
C PHE A 233 -23.76 -19.60 -7.09
N ALA A 234 -23.22 -19.87 -5.89
CA ALA A 234 -24.04 -20.01 -4.67
C ALA A 234 -24.81 -18.72 -4.32
N PHE A 235 -24.37 -17.56 -4.84
CA PHE A 235 -25.05 -16.27 -4.68
C PHE A 235 -26.38 -16.16 -5.45
N GLN A 236 -26.62 -17.00 -6.46
CA GLN A 236 -27.90 -17.00 -7.20
C GLN A 236 -29.00 -17.82 -6.48
N GLY A 237 -28.64 -18.79 -5.64
CA GLY A 237 -29.58 -19.65 -4.92
C GLY A 237 -30.32 -18.96 -3.75
N CYS A 238 -29.79 -17.86 -3.21
CA CYS A 238 -30.42 -17.14 -2.10
C CYS A 238 -31.66 -16.34 -2.49
N ALA A 239 -31.96 -16.19 -3.79
CA ALA A 239 -33.21 -15.60 -4.24
C ALA A 239 -34.44 -16.41 -3.76
N LEU A 240 -34.32 -17.74 -3.63
CA LEU A 240 -35.39 -18.64 -3.19
C LEU A 240 -35.76 -18.49 -1.70
N ILE A 241 -34.81 -18.09 -0.84
CA ILE A 241 -35.08 -17.85 0.59
C ILE A 241 -35.88 -16.55 0.77
N SER A 242 -35.69 -15.57 -0.13
CA SER A 242 -36.45 -14.32 -0.10
C SER A 242 -37.92 -14.49 -0.52
N GLU A 243 -38.21 -15.43 -1.43
CA GLU A 243 -39.59 -15.76 -1.83
C GLU A 243 -40.34 -16.50 -0.72
N PHE A 244 -39.67 -17.36 0.04
CA PHE A 244 -40.27 -18.05 1.19
C PHE A 244 -40.52 -17.10 2.38
N ALA A 245 -39.63 -16.13 2.62
CA ALA A 245 -39.79 -15.14 3.68
C ALA A 245 -40.88 -14.09 3.38
N MET A 246 -41.10 -13.73 2.11
CA MET A 246 -42.14 -12.77 1.72
C MET A 246 -43.55 -13.37 1.65
N GLY A 247 -43.71 -14.69 1.72
CA GLY A 247 -45.02 -15.34 1.83
C GLY A 247 -45.60 -15.39 3.25
N ILE A 248 -44.84 -15.00 4.28
CA ILE A 248 -45.18 -15.23 5.70
C ILE A 248 -45.45 -13.92 6.47
N ILE A 249 -45.13 -12.74 5.90
CA ILE A 249 -45.23 -11.46 6.63
C ILE A 249 -46.42 -10.63 6.11
N ASP A 250 -47.45 -10.53 6.94
CA ASP A 250 -48.64 -9.69 6.70
C ASP A 250 -48.29 -8.18 6.65
N GLU A 251 -49.06 -7.41 5.87
CA GLU A 251 -48.80 -5.99 5.55
C GLU A 251 -48.79 -5.10 6.81
N GLU A 252 -49.59 -5.46 7.82
CA GLU A 252 -49.61 -4.80 9.12
C GLU A 252 -48.29 -5.01 9.89
N HIS A 253 -47.68 -6.19 9.82
CA HIS A 253 -46.38 -6.44 10.47
C HIS A 253 -45.26 -5.62 9.82
N LEU A 254 -45.28 -5.45 8.49
CA LEU A 254 -44.33 -4.58 7.79
C LEU A 254 -44.49 -3.11 8.20
N ARG A 255 -45.73 -2.65 8.40
CA ARG A 255 -46.02 -1.29 8.88
C ARG A 255 -45.53 -1.08 10.31
N GLN A 256 -45.77 -2.04 11.19
CA GLN A 256 -45.26 -2.02 12.57
C GLN A 256 -43.73 -2.00 12.59
N VAL A 257 -43.05 -2.85 11.81
CA VAL A 257 -41.59 -2.85 11.71
C VAL A 257 -41.06 -1.51 11.19
N ALA A 258 -41.70 -0.92 10.17
CA ALA A 258 -41.28 0.37 9.62
C ALA A 258 -41.42 1.55 10.60
N ILE A 259 -42.38 1.50 11.53
CA ILE A 259 -42.58 2.52 12.57
C ILE A 259 -41.65 2.27 13.76
N TRP A 260 -41.59 1.04 14.27
CA TRP A 260 -40.86 0.73 15.49
C TRP A 260 -39.34 0.67 15.28
N THR A 261 -38.85 0.39 14.07
CA THR A 261 -37.40 0.34 13.81
C THR A 261 -36.73 1.71 14.01
N PRO A 262 -37.20 2.83 13.41
CA PRO A 262 -36.66 4.15 13.71
C PRO A 262 -36.79 4.55 15.19
N VAL A 263 -37.91 4.21 15.84
CA VAL A 263 -38.12 4.49 17.27
C VAL A 263 -37.12 3.74 18.14
N ALA A 264 -36.94 2.43 17.90
CA ALA A 264 -35.96 1.61 18.61
C ALA A 264 -34.52 2.09 18.35
N PHE A 265 -34.21 2.51 17.11
CA PHE A 265 -32.92 3.09 16.76
C PHE A 265 -32.66 4.39 17.54
N ILE A 266 -33.59 5.35 17.51
CA ILE A 266 -33.47 6.60 18.27
C ILE A 266 -33.36 6.31 19.78
N ALA A 267 -34.21 5.44 20.31
CA ALA A 267 -34.18 5.04 21.71
C ALA A 267 -32.83 4.42 22.09
N TYR A 268 -32.27 3.55 21.26
CA TYR A 268 -30.94 2.96 21.46
C TYR A 268 -29.85 4.03 21.57
N PHE A 269 -29.80 5.02 20.66
CA PHE A 269 -28.80 6.10 20.74
C PHE A 269 -29.01 7.01 21.94
N VAL A 270 -30.26 7.35 22.29
CA VAL A 270 -30.57 8.16 23.47
C VAL A 270 -30.19 7.44 24.76
N LEU A 271 -30.56 6.16 24.90
CA LEU A 271 -30.19 5.35 26.07
C LEU A 271 -28.68 5.15 26.16
N THR A 272 -28.01 4.93 25.03
CA THR A 272 -26.54 4.84 24.98
C THR A 272 -25.89 6.15 25.38
N ALA A 273 -26.42 7.30 24.94
CA ALA A 273 -25.92 8.61 25.35
C ALA A 273 -26.10 8.85 26.85
N ILE A 274 -27.26 8.52 27.41
CA ILE A 274 -27.53 8.61 28.85
C ILE A 274 -26.56 7.71 29.63
N TYR A 275 -26.43 6.45 29.23
CA TYR A 275 -25.49 5.50 29.83
C TYR A 275 -24.05 6.06 29.80
N ASN A 276 -23.58 6.49 28.62
CA ASN A 276 -22.23 7.00 28.43
C ASN A 276 -21.93 8.24 29.28
N LEU A 277 -22.92 9.10 29.51
CA LEU A 277 -22.76 10.33 30.29
C LEU A 277 -22.93 10.14 31.80
N THR A 278 -23.64 9.11 32.26
CA THR A 278 -24.05 8.99 33.67
C THR A 278 -23.57 7.72 34.36
N LEU A 279 -23.72 6.56 33.71
CA LEU A 279 -23.48 5.24 34.32
C LEU A 279 -22.16 4.60 33.86
N HIS A 280 -21.63 5.02 32.72
CA HIS A 280 -20.38 4.49 32.19
C HIS A 280 -19.24 4.70 33.19
N PRO A 281 -18.32 3.72 33.39
CA PRO A 281 -17.23 3.85 34.36
C PRO A 281 -16.34 5.08 34.16
N LEU A 282 -16.28 5.59 32.92
CA LEU A 282 -15.55 6.80 32.54
C LEU A 282 -16.39 8.10 32.58
N ALA A 283 -17.63 8.08 33.07
CA ALA A 283 -18.53 9.24 33.11
C ALA A 283 -17.94 10.43 33.88
N ARG A 284 -17.12 10.16 34.90
CA ARG A 284 -16.44 11.16 35.74
C ARG A 284 -15.34 11.95 35.03
N TYR A 285 -14.78 11.43 33.94
CA TYR A 285 -13.67 12.08 33.25
C TYR A 285 -14.21 13.19 32.33
N PRO A 286 -13.57 14.38 32.32
CA PRO A 286 -14.01 15.49 31.51
C PRO A 286 -13.72 15.24 30.03
N GLY A 287 -14.45 15.92 29.14
CA GLY A 287 -14.25 15.82 27.70
C GLY A 287 -15.41 16.44 26.92
N PRO A 288 -15.24 16.68 25.61
CA PRO A 288 -16.30 17.24 24.78
C PRO A 288 -17.56 16.37 24.80
N LEU A 289 -18.74 16.99 24.87
CA LEU A 289 -20.01 16.29 25.06
C LEU A 289 -20.24 15.18 24.03
N LEU A 290 -20.10 15.49 22.73
CA LEU A 290 -20.33 14.53 21.66
C LEU A 290 -19.31 13.38 21.65
N TRP A 291 -18.08 13.65 22.09
CA TRP A 291 -16.98 12.67 22.15
C TRP A 291 -17.17 11.69 23.31
N ARG A 292 -17.78 12.15 24.41
CA ARG A 292 -18.19 11.28 25.52
C ARG A 292 -19.37 10.39 25.15
N ILE A 293 -20.25 10.84 24.25
CA ILE A 293 -21.45 10.12 23.82
C ILE A 293 -21.14 9.08 22.74
N SER A 294 -20.29 9.41 21.76
CA SER A 294 -20.11 8.65 20.53
C SER A 294 -18.66 8.65 20.03
N PRO A 295 -18.19 7.57 19.36
CA PRO A 295 -16.88 7.55 18.69
C PRO A 295 -16.84 8.40 17.41
N VAL A 296 -17.99 8.80 16.86
CA VAL A 296 -18.11 9.46 15.54
C VAL A 296 -17.26 10.74 15.42
N PRO A 297 -17.23 11.67 16.40
CA PRO A 297 -16.40 12.86 16.29
C PRO A 297 -14.89 12.54 16.20
N SER A 298 -14.42 11.57 17.00
CA SER A 298 -13.02 11.10 16.94
C SER A 298 -12.70 10.46 15.60
N ILE A 299 -13.61 9.67 15.04
CA ILE A 299 -13.48 9.10 13.69
C ILE A 299 -13.41 10.20 12.61
N ILE A 300 -14.29 11.21 12.67
CA ILE A 300 -14.26 12.33 11.72
C ILE A 300 -12.93 13.08 11.82
N SER A 301 -12.43 13.30 13.04
CA SER A 301 -11.14 13.94 13.29
C SER A 301 -9.95 13.16 12.73
N LEU A 302 -9.95 11.83 12.94
CA LEU A 302 -8.97 10.90 12.39
C LEU A 302 -8.98 10.94 10.85
N LEU A 303 -10.16 10.83 10.23
CA LEU A 303 -10.30 10.81 8.78
C LEU A 303 -10.00 12.16 8.12
N ARG A 304 -10.09 13.27 8.87
CA ARG A 304 -9.60 14.60 8.46
C ARG A 304 -8.11 14.78 8.67
N GLY A 305 -7.44 13.85 9.36
CA GLY A 305 -6.03 13.97 9.75
C GLY A 305 -5.77 15.08 10.77
N ARG A 306 -6.75 15.41 11.63
CA ARG A 306 -6.66 16.50 12.61
C ARG A 306 -6.75 16.06 14.08
N ILE A 307 -6.73 14.75 14.33
CA ILE A 307 -6.94 14.17 15.67
C ILE A 307 -5.92 14.65 16.71
N ALA A 308 -4.63 14.77 16.35
CA ALA A 308 -3.60 15.24 17.27
C ALA A 308 -3.86 16.67 17.75
N PHE A 309 -4.27 17.57 16.84
CA PHE A 309 -4.60 18.96 17.13
C PHE A 309 -5.87 19.09 17.97
N GLU A 310 -6.90 18.29 17.67
CA GLU A 310 -8.12 18.28 18.49
C GLU A 310 -7.87 17.75 19.90
N TYR A 311 -7.01 16.73 20.07
CA TYR A 311 -6.62 16.24 21.38
C TYR A 311 -5.89 17.31 22.18
N LYS A 312 -4.96 18.06 21.57
CA LYS A 312 -4.30 19.21 22.21
C LYS A 312 -5.32 20.26 22.66
N ARG A 313 -6.23 20.69 21.78
CA ARG A 313 -7.30 21.64 22.12
C ARG A 313 -8.21 21.13 23.24
N HIS A 314 -8.45 19.82 23.32
CA HIS A 314 -9.20 19.23 24.42
C HIS A 314 -8.39 19.22 25.73
N HIS A 315 -7.10 18.91 25.69
CA HIS A 315 -6.23 18.98 26.86
C HIS A 315 -6.11 20.40 27.41
N ASP A 316 -5.95 21.41 26.55
CA ASP A 316 -5.92 22.83 26.96
C ASP A 316 -7.20 23.25 27.70
N LYS A 317 -8.35 22.68 27.30
CA LYS A 317 -9.66 23.04 27.86
C LYS A 317 -10.05 22.23 29.10
N TYR A 318 -9.80 20.92 29.09
CA TYR A 318 -10.32 19.98 30.09
C TYR A 318 -9.25 19.47 31.05
N GLY A 319 -7.97 19.76 30.81
CA GLY A 319 -6.85 19.39 31.66
C GLY A 319 -6.09 18.14 31.21
N PRO A 320 -5.28 17.55 32.09
CA PRO A 320 -4.29 16.53 31.72
C PRO A 320 -4.87 15.16 31.34
N VAL A 321 -6.10 14.87 31.74
CA VAL A 321 -6.80 13.61 31.46
C VAL A 321 -8.16 13.90 30.82
N VAL A 322 -8.37 13.43 29.59
CA VAL A 322 -9.54 13.77 28.80
C VAL A 322 -10.17 12.51 28.21
N ARG A 323 -11.49 12.40 28.32
CA ARG A 323 -12.29 11.37 27.64
C ARG A 323 -12.55 11.77 26.19
N VAL A 324 -11.89 11.08 25.28
CA VAL A 324 -11.88 11.36 23.83
C VAL A 324 -12.70 10.35 23.01
N MET A 325 -13.18 9.27 23.62
CA MET A 325 -14.28 8.45 23.10
C MET A 325 -15.06 7.86 24.29
N PRO A 326 -16.23 7.22 24.09
CA PRO A 326 -16.94 6.58 25.18
C PRO A 326 -16.05 5.67 26.03
N ASN A 327 -15.13 4.91 25.41
CA ASN A 327 -14.22 3.99 26.08
C ASN A 327 -12.73 4.33 25.89
N GLU A 328 -12.38 5.60 25.66
CA GLU A 328 -10.98 6.03 25.48
C GLU A 328 -10.63 7.26 26.33
N LEU A 329 -9.48 7.20 27.02
CA LEU A 329 -8.87 8.32 27.72
C LEU A 329 -7.54 8.73 27.05
N SER A 330 -7.38 10.03 26.79
CA SER A 330 -6.10 10.64 26.42
C SER A 330 -5.48 11.31 27.64
N PHE A 331 -4.16 11.16 27.75
CA PHE A 331 -3.32 11.80 28.75
C PHE A 331 -2.31 12.73 28.06
N ASN A 332 -1.72 13.68 28.78
CA ASN A 332 -0.63 14.52 28.26
C ASN A 332 0.52 14.75 29.26
N THR A 333 0.65 13.93 30.30
CA THR A 333 1.65 14.11 31.37
C THR A 333 2.82 13.13 31.26
N ALA A 334 3.96 13.50 31.85
CA ALA A 334 5.12 12.60 31.94
C ALA A 334 4.84 11.33 32.75
N LYS A 335 4.04 11.43 33.83
CA LYS A 335 3.70 10.27 34.65
C LYS A 335 2.83 9.26 33.88
N ALA A 336 1.92 9.72 33.04
CA ALA A 336 1.14 8.83 32.18
C ALA A 336 2.02 8.07 31.18
N TRP A 337 3.12 8.67 30.69
CA TRP A 337 4.08 7.94 29.85
C TRP A 337 4.68 6.74 30.58
N ASP A 338 5.15 6.94 31.82
CA ASP A 338 5.73 5.88 32.64
C ASP A 338 4.68 4.81 33.00
N ASP A 339 3.47 5.21 33.41
CA ASP A 339 2.42 4.29 33.85
C ASP A 339 1.83 3.45 32.69
N ILE A 340 1.73 4.02 31.48
CA ILE A 340 1.15 3.34 30.30
C ILE A 340 2.19 2.53 29.53
N TYR A 341 3.38 3.08 29.31
CA TYR A 341 4.38 2.51 28.39
C TYR A 341 5.60 1.94 29.09
N GLY A 342 5.84 2.30 30.36
CA GLY A 342 7.04 1.94 31.11
C GLY A 342 7.16 0.47 31.50
N HIS A 343 8.28 0.14 32.15
CA HIS A 343 8.46 -1.19 32.73
C HIS A 343 7.62 -1.32 34.01
N ARG A 344 6.59 -2.15 33.96
CA ARG A 344 5.64 -2.34 35.07
C ARG A 344 5.99 -3.57 35.91
N ILE A 345 6.88 -3.40 36.90
CA ILE A 345 7.32 -4.51 37.76
C ILE A 345 6.14 -5.03 38.60
N GLY A 346 5.86 -6.33 38.51
CA GLY A 346 4.79 -6.98 39.27
C GLY A 346 3.36 -6.69 38.77
N GLN A 347 3.21 -6.04 37.61
CA GLN A 347 1.92 -5.76 36.98
C GLN A 347 1.96 -6.19 35.51
N ALA A 348 0.79 -6.50 34.93
CA ALA A 348 0.71 -6.81 33.51
C ALA A 348 1.03 -5.56 32.67
N ASN A 349 1.84 -5.73 31.62
CA ASN A 349 2.05 -4.68 30.62
C ASN A 349 0.73 -4.39 29.92
N MET A 350 0.52 -3.12 29.52
CA MET A 350 -0.63 -2.78 28.70
C MET A 350 -0.32 -3.18 27.24
N GLU A 351 -1.15 -4.06 26.68
CA GLU A 351 -0.99 -4.51 25.31
C GLU A 351 -1.44 -3.44 24.31
N LYS A 352 -1.00 -3.56 23.06
CA LYS A 352 -1.50 -2.68 21.98
C LYS A 352 -3.00 -2.85 21.83
N ASP A 353 -3.72 -1.74 21.78
CA ASP A 353 -5.15 -1.78 21.56
C ASP A 353 -5.45 -2.26 20.13
N PRO A 354 -6.41 -3.17 19.90
CA PRO A 354 -6.81 -3.60 18.55
C PRO A 354 -7.26 -2.47 17.61
N ILE A 355 -7.70 -1.34 18.15
CA ILE A 355 -7.99 -0.12 17.38
C ILE A 355 -6.72 0.46 16.75
N HIS A 356 -5.54 0.22 17.34
CA HIS A 356 -4.28 0.74 16.84
C HIS A 356 -4.01 0.26 15.40
N VAL A 357 -3.42 1.14 14.59
CA VAL A 357 -3.02 0.82 13.22
C VAL A 357 -2.02 -0.33 13.24
N GLY A 358 -2.20 -1.29 12.33
CA GLY A 358 -1.37 -2.49 12.27
C GLY A 358 -2.01 -3.77 12.80
N ALA A 359 -3.12 -3.70 13.56
CA ALA A 359 -3.65 -4.87 14.28
C ALA A 359 -4.35 -5.99 13.48
N VAL A 360 -4.08 -6.12 12.16
CA VAL A 360 -4.43 -7.36 11.44
C VAL A 360 -3.17 -8.18 11.25
N GLU A 361 -3.24 -9.45 11.60
CA GLU A 361 -2.31 -10.46 11.14
C GLU A 361 -2.42 -10.56 9.62
N ALA A 362 -1.46 -9.97 8.90
CA ALA A 362 -1.44 -10.07 7.46
C ALA A 362 -1.09 -11.51 7.01
N ILE A 363 -0.35 -12.26 7.83
CA ILE A 363 -0.08 -13.68 7.60
C ILE A 363 -0.59 -14.42 8.83
N PRO A 364 -1.59 -15.32 8.70
CA PRO A 364 -2.12 -16.07 9.83
C PRO A 364 -1.00 -16.76 10.62
N GLY A 365 -0.90 -16.48 11.93
CA GLY A 365 0.12 -17.07 12.81
C GLY A 365 1.48 -16.37 12.83
N ALA A 366 1.73 -15.36 11.99
CA ALA A 366 2.96 -14.56 12.01
C ALA A 366 2.66 -13.10 12.40
N THR A 367 3.39 -12.60 13.39
CA THR A 367 3.28 -11.21 13.85
C THR A 367 4.58 -10.45 13.57
N ASN A 368 4.48 -9.16 13.29
CA ASN A 368 5.64 -8.26 13.35
C ASN A 368 5.85 -7.73 14.77
N LEU A 369 7.05 -7.22 15.05
CA LEU A 369 7.47 -6.67 16.33
C LEU A 369 6.49 -5.64 16.91
N THR A 370 5.77 -4.92 16.04
CA THR A 370 4.83 -3.89 16.47
C THR A 370 3.56 -4.48 17.09
N MET A 371 3.12 -5.66 16.64
CA MET A 371 1.84 -6.27 17.01
C MET A 371 1.96 -7.55 17.83
N SER A 372 3.14 -8.18 17.91
CA SER A 372 3.33 -9.37 18.73
C SER A 372 2.87 -9.12 20.18
N PRO A 373 2.11 -10.02 20.81
CA PRO A 373 1.70 -9.90 22.22
C PRO A 373 2.76 -10.47 23.18
N GLY A 374 2.76 -9.98 24.42
CA GLY A 374 3.47 -10.59 25.56
C GLY A 374 4.87 -11.14 25.26
N ASP A 375 5.05 -12.44 25.52
CA ASP A 375 6.34 -13.12 25.40
C ASP A 375 6.82 -13.27 23.95
N GLN A 376 5.91 -13.32 22.98
CA GLN A 376 6.28 -13.36 21.55
C GLN A 376 6.99 -12.06 21.16
N HIS A 377 6.48 -10.92 21.63
CA HIS A 377 7.16 -9.64 21.45
C HIS A 377 8.53 -9.63 22.11
N ALA A 378 8.65 -10.11 23.35
CA ALA A 378 9.93 -10.14 24.06
C ALA A 378 10.97 -11.01 23.32
N ARG A 379 10.53 -12.16 22.77
CA ARG A 379 11.35 -13.05 21.94
C ARG A 379 11.80 -12.37 20.64
N GLN A 380 10.86 -11.87 19.84
CA GLN A 380 11.19 -11.19 18.59
C GLN A 380 12.09 -9.97 18.84
N ARG A 381 11.76 -9.11 19.81
CA ARG A 381 12.57 -7.93 20.14
C ARG A 381 14.01 -8.30 20.46
N ARG A 382 14.23 -9.35 21.26
CA ARG A 382 15.56 -9.81 21.63
C ARG A 382 16.35 -10.29 20.41
N ALA A 383 15.72 -11.04 19.52
CA ALA A 383 16.35 -11.53 18.30
C ALA A 383 16.72 -10.38 17.35
N LEU A 384 15.81 -9.42 17.16
CA LEU A 384 16.02 -8.27 16.26
C LEU A 384 16.97 -7.21 16.83
N ALA A 385 17.06 -7.05 18.15
CA ALA A 385 17.83 -5.98 18.80
C ALA A 385 19.32 -5.97 18.46
N HIS A 386 19.90 -7.11 18.09
CA HIS A 386 21.31 -7.19 17.68
C HIS A 386 21.62 -6.32 16.46
N ALA A 387 20.70 -6.28 15.48
CA ALA A 387 20.83 -5.48 14.27
C ALA A 387 20.81 -3.97 14.53
N PHE A 388 20.29 -3.54 15.69
CA PHE A 388 20.17 -2.14 16.10
C PHE A 388 21.09 -1.77 17.28
N SER A 389 22.05 -2.64 17.60
CA SER A 389 23.03 -2.39 18.65
C SER A 389 24.00 -1.28 18.23
N LYS A 390 24.59 -0.57 19.21
CA LYS A 390 25.58 0.48 18.91
C LYS A 390 26.72 -0.04 18.03
N GLN A 391 27.21 -1.25 18.30
CA GLN A 391 28.27 -1.86 17.49
C GLN A 391 27.82 -2.11 16.05
N ALA A 392 26.64 -2.71 15.84
CA ALA A 392 26.11 -2.96 14.50
C ALA A 392 25.94 -1.65 13.71
N LEU A 393 25.42 -0.60 14.37
CA LEU A 393 25.24 0.71 13.73
C LEU A 393 26.56 1.38 13.33
N MET A 394 27.62 1.24 14.12
CA MET A 394 28.96 1.71 13.73
C MET A 394 29.51 0.92 12.52
N GLU A 395 29.25 -0.38 12.45
CA GLU A 395 29.64 -1.22 11.31
C GLU A 395 28.81 -0.89 10.04
N GLN A 396 27.60 -0.34 10.22
CA GLN A 396 26.70 0.09 9.14
C GLN A 396 26.92 1.54 8.70
N GLU A 397 27.56 2.40 9.51
CA GLU A 397 27.82 3.81 9.20
C GLU A 397 28.41 4.03 7.78
N PRO A 398 29.36 3.23 7.28
CA PRO A 398 29.88 3.39 5.91
C PRO A 398 28.80 3.27 4.82
N ILE A 399 27.80 2.40 5.03
CA ILE A 399 26.66 2.24 4.12
C ILE A 399 25.85 3.53 4.09
N LEU A 400 25.52 4.07 5.27
CA LEU A 400 24.75 5.30 5.39
C LEU A 400 25.49 6.49 4.78
N LYS A 401 26.79 6.63 5.04
CA LYS A 401 27.62 7.67 4.42
C LYS A 401 27.61 7.58 2.89
N GLY A 402 27.59 6.38 2.32
CA GLY A 402 27.47 6.18 0.87
C GLY A 402 26.21 6.84 0.29
N TYR A 403 25.06 6.63 0.92
CA TYR A 403 23.79 7.23 0.49
C TYR A 403 23.69 8.73 0.81
N VAL A 404 24.25 9.18 1.93
CA VAL A 404 24.33 10.62 2.26
C VAL A 404 25.18 11.37 1.25
N ASN A 405 26.31 10.79 0.83
CA ASN A 405 27.16 11.37 -0.21
C ASN A 405 26.42 11.43 -1.56
N LEU A 406 25.69 10.38 -1.93
CA LEU A 406 24.86 10.39 -3.13
C LEU A 406 23.75 11.45 -3.05
N PHE A 407 23.10 11.61 -1.89
CA PHE A 407 22.12 12.66 -1.65
C PHE A 407 22.73 14.06 -1.84
N VAL A 408 23.89 14.33 -1.24
CA VAL A 408 24.61 15.60 -1.43
C VAL A 408 24.98 15.81 -2.89
N GLN A 409 25.48 14.77 -3.57
CA GLN A 409 25.83 14.84 -4.98
C GLN A 409 24.62 15.27 -5.83
N ARG A 410 23.46 14.64 -5.64
CA ARG A 410 22.23 15.00 -6.37
C ARG A 410 21.76 16.42 -6.09
N LEU A 411 21.84 16.87 -4.85
CA LEU A 411 21.51 18.25 -4.52
C LEU A 411 22.50 19.26 -5.12
N ARG A 412 23.79 18.91 -5.27
CA ARG A 412 24.77 19.75 -5.97
C ARG A 412 24.42 19.89 -7.44
N GLU A 413 24.03 18.80 -8.10
CA GLU A 413 23.61 18.80 -9.49
C GLU A 413 22.39 19.73 -9.69
N LEU A 414 21.38 19.64 -8.82
CA LEU A 414 20.22 20.55 -8.85
C LEU A 414 20.58 22.01 -8.59
N ALA A 415 21.42 22.27 -7.59
CA ALA A 415 21.85 23.61 -7.22
C ALA A 415 22.66 24.28 -8.33
N GLN A 416 23.56 23.54 -8.99
CA GLN A 416 24.33 24.01 -10.15
C GLN A 416 23.41 24.35 -11.34
N GLY A 417 22.31 23.62 -11.48
CA GLY A 417 21.26 23.90 -12.46
C GLY A 417 20.30 25.04 -12.08
N GLY A 418 20.44 25.65 -10.90
CA GLY A 418 19.53 26.71 -10.42
C GLY A 418 18.11 26.24 -10.11
N LYS A 419 17.88 24.92 -9.99
CA LYS A 419 16.55 24.34 -9.79
C LYS A 419 16.23 24.21 -8.29
N PRO A 420 15.03 24.61 -7.83
CA PRO A 420 14.62 24.36 -6.45
C PRO A 420 14.48 22.86 -6.20
N ALA A 421 14.96 22.39 -5.04
CA ALA A 421 14.84 21.00 -4.62
C ALA A 421 13.63 20.81 -3.70
N ASN A 422 12.76 19.85 -4.03
CA ASN A 422 11.70 19.41 -3.11
C ASN A 422 12.29 18.54 -2.01
N MET A 423 12.64 19.16 -0.88
CA MET A 423 13.32 18.46 0.22
C MET A 423 12.50 17.33 0.86
N VAL A 424 11.15 17.35 0.73
CA VAL A 424 10.31 16.21 1.16
C VAL A 424 10.68 14.96 0.38
N SER A 425 10.78 15.07 -0.95
CA SER A 425 11.17 13.95 -1.81
C SER A 425 12.60 13.51 -1.52
N TRP A 426 13.55 14.44 -1.47
CA TRP A 426 14.96 14.08 -1.32
C TRP A 426 15.31 13.46 0.05
N PHE A 427 14.66 13.91 1.14
CA PHE A 427 14.78 13.23 2.43
C PHE A 427 14.14 11.85 2.43
N ASN A 428 12.97 11.70 1.80
CA ASN A 428 12.36 10.38 1.62
C ASN A 428 13.24 9.47 0.78
N PHE A 429 13.77 9.92 -0.36
CA PHE A 429 14.65 9.12 -1.22
C PHE A 429 15.90 8.65 -0.49
N CYS A 430 16.53 9.54 0.28
CA CYS A 430 17.71 9.18 1.06
C CYS A 430 17.40 8.11 2.11
N THR A 431 16.37 8.32 2.92
CA THR A 431 15.98 7.38 3.97
C THR A 431 15.42 6.06 3.42
N PHE A 432 14.74 6.08 2.27
CA PHE A 432 14.29 4.87 1.57
C PHE A 432 15.45 4.04 1.06
N ASP A 433 16.44 4.64 0.39
CA ASP A 433 17.58 3.88 -0.10
C ASP A 433 18.43 3.32 1.06
N ILE A 434 18.61 4.08 2.14
CA ILE A 434 19.27 3.61 3.36
C ILE A 434 18.51 2.41 3.95
N ILE A 435 17.20 2.52 4.20
CA ILE A 435 16.46 1.42 4.83
C ILE A 435 16.30 0.23 3.89
N GLY A 436 16.27 0.47 2.57
CA GLY A 436 16.25 -0.57 1.55
C GLY A 436 17.51 -1.43 1.65
N ASP A 437 18.68 -0.79 1.66
CA ASP A 437 19.95 -1.51 1.79
C ASP A 437 20.07 -2.20 3.15
N LEU A 438 19.77 -1.49 4.24
CA LEU A 438 19.82 -2.07 5.60
C LEU A 438 18.79 -3.17 5.84
N SER A 439 17.68 -3.24 5.09
CA SER A 439 16.67 -4.29 5.27
C SER A 439 16.81 -5.43 4.27
N PHE A 440 17.25 -5.17 3.04
CA PHE A 440 17.23 -6.13 1.93
C PHE A 440 18.59 -6.33 1.26
N GLY A 441 19.64 -5.66 1.70
CA GLY A 441 20.96 -5.68 1.07
C GLY A 441 20.99 -5.05 -0.33
N GLU A 442 19.95 -4.29 -0.69
CA GLU A 442 19.88 -3.51 -1.93
C GLU A 442 19.03 -2.24 -1.74
N PRO A 443 19.42 -1.08 -2.31
CA PRO A 443 18.61 0.13 -2.27
C PRO A 443 17.36 0.01 -3.15
N PHE A 444 16.43 0.96 -3.02
CA PHE A 444 15.31 1.07 -3.95
C PHE A 444 15.71 1.75 -5.26
N GLY A 445 16.70 2.64 -5.23
CA GLY A 445 17.15 3.42 -6.39
C GLY A 445 16.62 4.86 -6.40
N CYS A 446 15.91 5.29 -5.36
CA CYS A 446 15.21 6.58 -5.31
C CYS A 446 16.16 7.78 -5.49
N LEU A 447 17.31 7.79 -4.82
CA LEU A 447 18.29 8.87 -4.97
C LEU A 447 18.92 8.91 -6.35
N ARG A 448 19.11 7.72 -6.96
CA ARG A 448 19.74 7.63 -8.29
C ARG A 448 18.79 8.12 -9.37
N GLU A 449 17.52 7.77 -9.29
CA GLU A 449 16.58 8.05 -10.36
C GLU A 449 15.88 9.41 -10.20
N GLY A 450 15.66 9.87 -8.96
CA GLY A 450 15.04 11.16 -8.67
C GLY A 450 13.51 11.14 -8.72
N GLU A 451 12.92 12.34 -8.78
CA GLU A 451 11.45 12.49 -8.84
C GLU A 451 10.88 11.95 -10.17
N GLY A 452 9.67 11.39 -10.11
CA GLY A 452 8.97 10.84 -11.28
C GLY A 452 9.40 9.44 -11.72
N SER A 453 10.35 8.81 -11.01
CA SER A 453 10.83 7.47 -11.34
C SER A 453 9.93 6.35 -10.80
N GLU A 454 10.13 5.13 -11.33
CA GLU A 454 9.47 3.94 -10.78
C GLU A 454 9.84 3.72 -9.31
N SER A 455 11.11 3.95 -8.95
CA SER A 455 11.57 3.85 -7.56
C SER A 455 10.92 4.89 -6.65
N ALA A 456 10.62 6.09 -7.15
CA ALA A 456 9.90 7.11 -6.37
C ALA A 456 8.46 6.69 -6.03
N ASN A 457 7.83 5.80 -6.82
CA ASN A 457 6.49 5.28 -6.51
C ASN A 457 6.44 4.44 -5.22
N TRP A 458 7.56 3.90 -4.76
CA TRP A 458 7.63 3.23 -3.46
C TRP A 458 7.33 4.17 -2.30
N VAL A 459 7.82 5.42 -2.37
CA VAL A 459 7.52 6.45 -1.37
C VAL A 459 6.03 6.72 -1.31
N VAL A 460 5.40 6.86 -2.49
CA VAL A 460 3.95 7.07 -2.61
C VAL A 460 3.18 5.88 -2.02
N LEU A 461 3.55 4.65 -2.40
CA LEU A 461 2.88 3.43 -1.92
C LEU A 461 2.88 3.32 -0.39
N ILE A 462 4.00 3.63 0.26
CA ILE A 462 4.12 3.59 1.72
C ILE A 462 3.18 4.61 2.36
N TYR A 463 3.19 5.86 1.88
CA TYR A 463 2.31 6.89 2.42
C TYR A 463 0.83 6.53 2.22
N GLU A 464 0.46 6.03 1.05
CA GLU A 464 -0.90 5.57 0.77
C GLU A 464 -1.32 4.40 1.68
N SER A 465 -0.39 3.52 2.05
CA SER A 465 -0.62 2.43 3.00
C SER A 465 -0.91 2.94 4.42
N ILE A 466 -0.24 4.02 4.85
CA ILE A 466 -0.46 4.66 6.15
C ILE A 466 -1.87 5.26 6.22
N LYS A 467 -2.28 5.96 5.16
CA LYS A 467 -3.63 6.54 5.04
C LYS A 467 -4.73 5.47 5.02
N SER A 468 -4.50 4.38 4.30
CA SER A 468 -5.37 3.19 4.32
C SER A 468 -5.50 2.60 5.74
N GLY A 469 -4.39 2.56 6.49
CA GLY A 469 -4.36 2.17 7.90
C GLY A 469 -5.23 3.05 8.82
N ALA A 470 -5.30 4.36 8.57
CA ALA A 470 -6.18 5.27 9.32
C ALA A 470 -7.67 5.01 9.04
N ILE A 471 -8.04 4.66 7.81
CA ILE A 471 -9.42 4.28 7.44
C ILE A 471 -9.80 2.98 8.15
N GLU A 472 -8.91 1.99 8.13
CA GLU A 472 -9.12 0.75 8.86
C GLU A 472 -9.30 0.97 10.37
N GLN A 473 -8.46 1.81 10.97
CA GLN A 473 -8.61 2.22 12.37
C GLN A 473 -9.97 2.87 12.63
N ALA A 474 -10.48 3.71 11.72
CA ALA A 474 -11.80 4.29 11.85
C ALA A 474 -12.91 3.22 11.94
N THR A 475 -12.80 2.13 11.18
CA THR A 475 -13.76 1.00 11.28
C THR A 475 -13.74 0.34 12.66
N ARG A 476 -12.55 0.19 13.25
CA ARG A 476 -12.36 -0.46 14.55
C ARG A 476 -12.72 0.45 15.72
N ARG A 477 -12.62 1.78 15.54
CA ARG A 477 -13.16 2.77 16.47
C ARG A 477 -14.69 2.73 16.51
N PHE A 478 -15.32 2.39 15.38
CA PHE A 478 -16.77 2.32 15.27
C PHE A 478 -17.35 0.99 15.76
N ALA A 479 -16.68 -0.12 15.45
CA ALA A 479 -17.15 -1.47 15.75
C ALA A 479 -16.02 -2.35 16.28
N GLN A 480 -16.36 -3.31 17.13
CA GLN A 480 -15.39 -4.24 17.71
C GLN A 480 -14.59 -4.94 16.59
N PRO A 481 -13.24 -4.99 16.68
CA PRO A 481 -12.42 -5.67 15.69
C PRO A 481 -12.87 -7.13 15.50
N GLY A 482 -12.94 -7.58 14.25
CA GLY A 482 -13.40 -8.92 13.90
C GLY A 482 -14.92 -9.12 13.93
N SER A 483 -15.69 -8.16 14.45
CA SER A 483 -17.15 -8.22 14.44
C SER A 483 -17.71 -8.16 13.01
N LEU A 484 -18.93 -8.68 12.83
CA LEU A 484 -19.64 -8.61 11.54
C LEU A 484 -19.81 -7.17 11.06
N THR A 485 -20.10 -6.24 11.97
CA THR A 485 -20.20 -4.81 11.65
C THR A 485 -18.87 -4.25 11.16
N GLN A 486 -17.75 -4.58 11.81
CA GLN A 486 -16.43 -4.11 11.36
C GLN A 486 -16.06 -4.71 10.00
N LYS A 487 -16.34 -6.00 9.77
CA LYS A 487 -16.15 -6.65 8.47
C LYS A 487 -16.99 -6.00 7.36
N PHE A 488 -18.23 -5.63 7.65
CA PHE A 488 -19.09 -4.88 6.73
C PHE A 488 -18.50 -3.49 6.41
N LEU A 489 -18.05 -2.75 7.41
CA LEU A 489 -17.40 -1.45 7.21
C LEU A 489 -16.12 -1.57 6.38
N MET A 490 -15.31 -2.60 6.63
CA MET A 490 -14.12 -2.90 5.83
C MET A 490 -14.46 -3.25 4.38
N TRP A 491 -15.58 -3.94 4.15
CA TRP A 491 -16.06 -4.24 2.79
C TRP A 491 -16.51 -2.97 2.04
N CYS A 492 -17.09 -1.98 2.74
CA CYS A 492 -17.44 -0.69 2.16
C CYS A 492 -16.22 0.14 1.73
N ILE A 493 -15.00 -0.22 2.13
CA ILE A 493 -13.78 0.44 1.67
C ILE A 493 -13.52 0.01 0.21
N PRO A 494 -13.30 0.96 -0.73
CA PRO A 494 -12.97 0.65 -2.12
C PRO A 494 -11.81 -0.35 -2.23
N SER A 495 -11.89 -1.31 -3.16
CA SER A 495 -10.87 -2.37 -3.30
C SER A 495 -9.48 -1.79 -3.55
N VAL A 496 -9.38 -0.73 -4.35
CA VAL A 496 -8.11 -0.01 -4.62
C VAL A 496 -7.41 0.48 -3.35
N VAL A 497 -8.16 0.91 -2.33
CA VAL A 497 -7.60 1.38 -1.06
C VAL A 497 -7.09 0.20 -0.22
N ARG A 498 -7.76 -0.95 -0.33
CA ARG A 498 -7.35 -2.21 0.31
C ARG A 498 -6.12 -2.82 -0.37
N GLU A 499 -6.05 -2.76 -1.70
CA GLU A 499 -4.96 -3.30 -2.52
C GLU A 499 -3.60 -2.62 -2.28
N ARG A 500 -3.58 -1.33 -1.92
CA ARG A 500 -2.33 -0.58 -1.62
C ARG A 500 -1.49 -1.22 -0.52
N ARG A 501 -2.14 -1.62 0.57
CA ARG A 501 -1.46 -2.28 1.69
C ARG A 501 -1.00 -3.70 1.33
N LEU A 502 -1.75 -4.38 0.48
CA LEU A 502 -1.40 -5.71 -0.02
C LEU A 502 -0.18 -5.65 -0.93
N ARG A 503 -0.11 -4.65 -1.82
CA ARG A 503 1.04 -4.43 -2.70
C ARG A 503 2.32 -4.16 -1.91
N HIS A 504 2.23 -3.36 -0.84
CA HIS A 504 3.37 -3.15 0.08
C HIS A 504 3.88 -4.47 0.65
N LEU A 505 2.99 -5.30 1.20
CA LEU A 505 3.38 -6.58 1.78
C LEU A 505 3.96 -7.52 0.73
N ARG A 506 3.29 -7.68 -0.42
CA ARG A 506 3.74 -8.54 -1.52
C ARG A 506 5.14 -8.18 -1.98
N ASN A 507 5.38 -6.91 -2.30
CA ASN A 507 6.67 -6.48 -2.80
C ASN A 507 7.76 -6.58 -1.72
N SER A 508 7.41 -6.35 -0.45
CA SER A 508 8.33 -6.55 0.69
C SER A 508 8.69 -8.02 0.86
N THR A 509 7.72 -8.93 0.72
CA THR A 509 7.94 -10.38 0.78
C THR A 509 8.91 -10.84 -0.29
N GLU A 510 8.69 -10.42 -1.54
CA GLU A 510 9.56 -10.79 -2.67
C GLU A 510 11.02 -10.39 -2.43
N LYS A 511 11.26 -9.12 -2.03
CA LYS A 511 12.60 -8.63 -1.67
C LYS A 511 13.20 -9.38 -0.48
N THR A 512 12.40 -9.64 0.55
CA THR A 512 12.88 -10.35 1.76
C THR A 512 13.29 -11.78 1.44
N VAL A 513 12.46 -12.52 0.71
CA VAL A 513 12.73 -13.91 0.33
C VAL A 513 13.97 -13.97 -0.56
N ARG A 514 14.09 -13.08 -1.55
CA ARG A 514 15.30 -12.97 -2.36
C ARG A 514 16.53 -12.74 -1.50
N ARG A 515 16.47 -11.79 -0.56
CA ARG A 515 17.59 -11.50 0.35
C ARG A 515 17.93 -12.67 1.28
N MET A 516 16.95 -13.37 1.83
CA MET A 516 17.17 -14.53 2.71
C MET A 516 17.86 -15.69 1.97
N ASN A 517 17.62 -15.83 0.67
CA ASN A 517 18.24 -16.86 -0.17
C ASN A 517 19.65 -16.50 -0.66
N LEU A 518 20.10 -15.26 -0.47
CA LEU A 518 21.45 -14.81 -0.85
C LEU A 518 22.44 -15.03 0.29
N LYS A 519 23.56 -15.70 -0.01
CA LYS A 519 24.73 -15.78 0.88
C LYS A 519 25.61 -14.56 0.64
N THR A 520 25.64 -13.65 1.60
CA THR A 520 26.41 -12.40 1.52
C THR A 520 26.96 -12.03 2.91
N GLU A 521 28.09 -11.31 2.91
CA GLU A 521 28.71 -10.72 4.10
C GLU A 521 28.31 -9.25 4.31
N HIS A 522 27.37 -8.75 3.50
CA HIS A 522 26.77 -7.43 3.69
C HIS A 522 26.01 -7.39 5.03
N ARG A 523 26.44 -6.53 5.96
CA ARG A 523 25.96 -6.48 7.35
C ARG A 523 24.64 -5.69 7.51
N ASP A 524 23.64 -6.07 6.73
CA ASP A 524 22.26 -5.59 6.87
C ASP A 524 21.52 -6.24 8.06
N PHE A 525 20.30 -5.81 8.34
CA PHE A 525 19.47 -6.35 9.41
C PHE A 525 19.20 -7.84 9.23
N ILE A 526 18.90 -8.29 8.01
CA ILE A 526 18.62 -9.70 7.74
C ILE A 526 19.86 -10.55 8.02
N TRP A 527 21.07 -10.08 7.73
CA TRP A 527 22.32 -10.76 8.09
C TRP A 527 22.41 -11.02 9.60
N TYR A 528 22.20 -9.99 10.43
CA TYR A 528 22.24 -10.14 11.90
C TYR A 528 21.12 -11.06 12.40
N ILE A 529 19.92 -10.96 11.83
CA ILE A 529 18.76 -11.77 12.20
C ILE A 529 19.01 -13.25 11.88
N LEU A 530 19.49 -13.55 10.67
CA LEU A 530 19.83 -14.91 10.25
C LEU A 530 20.98 -15.49 11.09
N LYS A 531 22.02 -14.69 11.38
CA LYS A 531 23.11 -15.11 12.27
C LYS A 531 22.66 -15.40 13.70
N GLN A 532 21.69 -14.64 14.21
CA GLN A 532 21.12 -14.90 15.52
C GLN A 532 20.23 -16.16 15.50
N ARG A 533 19.50 -16.38 14.40
CA ARG A 533 18.68 -17.58 14.19
C ARG A 533 19.53 -18.85 14.17
N GLU A 534 20.70 -18.85 13.53
CA GLU A 534 21.66 -19.96 13.56
C GLU A 534 22.02 -20.39 15.00
N LYS A 535 22.02 -19.45 15.97
CA LYS A 535 22.40 -19.71 17.36
C LYS A 535 21.26 -20.18 18.25
N LYS A 536 20.04 -19.65 18.06
CA LYS A 536 18.93 -19.81 19.01
C LYS A 536 17.58 -20.17 18.38
N ASN A 537 17.46 -20.12 17.06
CA ASN A 537 16.23 -20.35 16.29
C ASN A 537 14.98 -19.61 16.86
N GLU A 538 15.10 -18.32 17.17
CA GLU A 538 14.08 -17.53 17.89
C GLU A 538 13.02 -16.85 16.98
N VAL A 539 13.21 -16.82 15.65
CA VAL A 539 12.33 -16.08 14.70
C VAL A 539 12.12 -16.93 13.44
N SER A 540 10.87 -17.06 12.97
CA SER A 540 10.51 -17.81 11.75
C SER A 540 10.72 -16.97 10.47
N ASP A 541 10.74 -17.62 9.30
CA ASP A 541 10.84 -16.91 8.01
C ASP A 541 9.69 -15.92 7.79
N ASP A 542 8.46 -16.31 8.14
CA ASP A 542 7.30 -15.43 8.05
C ASP A 542 7.43 -14.23 9.00
N GLU A 543 7.99 -14.42 10.20
CA GLU A 543 8.27 -13.32 11.12
C GLU A 543 9.38 -12.40 10.58
N VAL A 544 10.39 -12.93 9.88
CA VAL A 544 11.40 -12.11 9.20
C VAL A 544 10.75 -11.28 8.09
N ILE A 545 9.92 -11.89 7.24
CA ILE A 545 9.17 -11.22 6.17
C ILE A 545 8.28 -10.11 6.74
N MET A 546 7.50 -10.40 7.77
CA MET A 546 6.61 -9.44 8.41
C MET A 546 7.36 -8.28 9.07
N ASN A 547 8.53 -8.53 9.64
CA ASN A 547 9.37 -7.48 10.23
C ASN A 547 10.10 -6.65 9.16
N ALA A 548 10.55 -7.24 8.06
CA ALA A 548 11.18 -6.51 6.96
C ALA A 548 10.19 -5.53 6.29
N ALA A 549 8.94 -5.95 6.07
CA ALA A 549 7.87 -5.05 5.60
C ALA A 549 7.59 -3.89 6.58
N LEU A 550 7.73 -4.14 7.89
CA LEU A 550 7.63 -3.11 8.93
C LEU A 550 8.83 -2.15 8.89
N PHE A 551 10.05 -2.64 8.66
CA PHE A 551 11.25 -1.81 8.64
C PHE A 551 11.20 -0.74 7.57
N ILE A 552 10.69 -1.02 6.37
CA ILE A 552 10.52 -0.01 5.32
C ILE A 552 9.69 1.17 5.85
N VAL A 553 8.47 0.90 6.31
CA VAL A 553 7.55 1.96 6.76
C VAL A 553 8.11 2.71 7.97
N ALA A 554 8.65 1.98 8.95
CA ALA A 554 9.10 2.56 10.20
C ALA A 554 10.43 3.32 10.07
N GLY A 555 11.35 2.82 9.25
CA GLY A 555 12.72 3.31 9.13
C GLY A 555 12.90 4.45 8.14
N SER A 556 12.07 4.56 7.09
CA SER A 556 12.20 5.67 6.13
C SER A 556 11.35 6.88 6.51
N GLU A 557 10.02 6.71 6.51
CA GLU A 557 9.06 7.81 6.56
C GLU A 557 9.19 8.66 7.83
N THR A 558 9.53 8.04 8.98
CA THR A 558 9.66 8.75 10.26
C THR A 558 10.90 9.65 10.32
N THR A 559 12.08 9.17 9.93
CA THR A 559 13.30 9.97 9.90
C THR A 559 13.18 11.12 8.90
N ALA A 560 12.65 10.84 7.70
CA ALA A 560 12.45 11.89 6.68
C ALA A 560 11.49 12.98 7.17
N THR A 561 10.47 12.60 7.94
CA THR A 561 9.51 13.56 8.52
C THR A 561 10.16 14.48 9.56
N GLU A 562 11.02 13.93 10.41
CA GLU A 562 11.81 14.74 11.36
C GLU A 562 12.73 15.72 10.63
N LEU A 563 13.46 15.26 9.61
CA LEU A 563 14.33 16.13 8.80
C LEU A 563 13.56 17.27 8.14
N CYS A 564 12.36 17.00 7.61
CA CYS A 564 11.49 18.02 7.02
C CYS A 564 11.05 19.05 8.06
N GLY A 565 10.54 18.59 9.21
CA GLY A 565 10.08 19.44 10.30
C GLY A 565 11.19 20.32 10.85
N LEU A 566 12.33 19.71 11.16
CA LEU A 566 13.52 20.39 11.68
C LEU A 566 14.04 21.44 10.69
N LEU A 567 14.21 21.09 9.41
CA LEU A 567 14.67 22.06 8.40
C LEU A 567 13.68 23.23 8.26
N ASN A 568 12.37 22.96 8.25
CA ASN A 568 11.35 24.02 8.17
C ASN A 568 11.44 25.00 9.36
N TYR A 569 11.62 24.50 10.59
CA TYR A 569 11.80 25.37 11.76
C TYR A 569 13.13 26.12 11.72
N LEU A 570 14.21 25.48 11.29
CA LEU A 570 15.51 26.13 11.13
C LEU A 570 15.45 27.29 10.13
N LEU A 571 14.90 27.07 8.93
CA LEU A 571 14.78 28.12 7.90
C LEU A 571 13.91 29.31 8.34
N ARG A 572 12.97 29.09 9.26
CA ARG A 572 12.12 30.14 9.85
C ARG A 572 12.78 30.87 11.02
N ASN A 573 13.93 30.41 11.49
CA ASN A 573 14.69 30.98 12.60
C ASN A 573 16.16 31.23 12.19
N PRO A 574 16.45 32.31 11.44
CA PRO A 574 17.77 32.53 10.82
C PRO A 574 18.95 32.54 11.80
N GLU A 575 18.76 33.08 13.01
CA GLU A 575 19.80 33.12 14.05
C GLU A 575 20.16 31.73 14.57
N ILE A 576 19.14 30.88 14.79
CA ILE A 576 19.33 29.49 15.22
C ILE A 576 20.00 28.70 14.08
N PHE A 577 19.52 28.87 12.85
CA PHE A 577 20.11 28.23 11.66
C PHE A 577 21.59 28.59 11.50
N LYS A 578 21.92 29.89 11.62
CA LYS A 578 23.29 30.37 11.54
C LYS A 578 24.17 29.74 12.62
N LYS A 579 23.73 29.75 13.88
CA LYS A 579 24.48 29.17 15.00
C LYS A 579 24.75 27.66 14.82
N LEU A 580 23.75 26.91 14.36
CA LEU A 580 23.91 25.49 14.03
C LEU A 580 24.91 25.26 12.88
N LYS A 581 24.77 26.04 11.81
CA LYS A 581 25.67 25.98 10.65
C LYS A 581 27.11 26.30 11.02
N ASP A 582 27.32 27.33 11.86
CA ASP A 582 28.63 27.74 12.34
C ASP A 582 29.27 26.67 13.25
N GLU A 583 28.49 25.98 14.09
CA GLU A 583 28.98 24.83 14.88
C GLU A 583 29.44 23.68 13.98
N ILE A 584 28.61 23.29 13.00
CA ILE A 584 28.91 22.18 12.07
C ILE A 584 30.14 22.49 11.20
N ARG A 585 30.18 23.64 10.53
CA ARG A 585 31.33 24.06 9.70
C ARG A 585 32.57 24.40 10.54
N GLY A 586 32.37 24.75 11.81
CA GLY A 586 33.42 24.91 12.80
C GLY A 586 34.12 23.58 13.13
N ALA A 587 33.35 22.52 13.35
CA ALA A 587 33.84 21.20 13.73
C ALA A 587 34.35 20.36 12.55
N CYS A 588 33.66 20.40 11.40
CA CYS A 588 34.02 19.64 10.21
C CYS A 588 34.77 20.54 9.22
N LYS A 589 36.05 20.24 8.92
CA LYS A 589 36.87 21.01 7.95
C LYS A 589 36.80 20.43 6.54
N THR A 590 36.51 19.14 6.44
CA THR A 590 36.35 18.38 5.20
C THR A 590 35.07 17.55 5.27
N GLU A 591 34.60 17.04 4.12
CA GLU A 591 33.45 16.11 4.08
C GLU A 591 33.71 14.82 4.86
N ASP A 592 34.97 14.37 4.95
CA ASP A 592 35.33 13.16 5.69
C ASP A 592 35.13 13.33 7.20
N ASP A 593 35.23 14.56 7.72
CA ASP A 593 34.97 14.91 9.12
C ASP A 593 33.48 14.79 9.49
N ILE A 594 32.59 14.61 8.51
CA ILE A 594 31.15 14.37 8.71
C ILE A 594 30.99 12.88 9.04
N ASN A 595 31.20 12.53 10.30
CA ASN A 595 31.10 11.18 10.83
C ASN A 595 30.64 11.22 12.31
N MET A 596 30.23 10.07 12.84
CA MET A 596 29.63 10.03 14.18
C MET A 596 30.58 10.37 15.32
N ASP A 597 31.89 10.17 15.16
CA ASP A 597 32.89 10.51 16.18
C ASP A 597 32.93 12.04 16.42
N VAL A 598 32.76 12.84 15.37
CA VAL A 598 32.67 14.30 15.48
C VAL A 598 31.25 14.74 15.82
N LEU A 599 30.27 14.28 15.05
CA LEU A 599 28.89 14.80 15.10
C LEU A 599 28.18 14.49 16.42
N SER A 600 28.49 13.36 17.07
CA SER A 600 27.90 13.03 18.37
C SER A 600 28.28 14.03 19.47
N GLY A 601 29.43 14.70 19.34
CA GLY A 601 29.97 15.68 20.29
C GLY A 601 29.47 17.11 20.10
N LEU A 602 28.60 17.40 19.12
CA LEU A 602 28.13 18.76 18.82
C LEU A 602 26.89 19.11 19.67
N PRO A 603 27.04 19.91 20.75
CA PRO A 603 25.95 20.14 21.69
C PRO A 603 24.77 20.90 21.07
N TYR A 604 25.00 21.89 20.21
CA TYR A 604 23.92 22.69 19.66
C TYR A 604 23.14 21.93 18.57
N MET A 605 23.82 21.15 17.73
CA MET A 605 23.16 20.23 16.79
C MET A 605 22.28 19.21 17.51
N ASN A 606 22.81 18.58 18.56
CA ASN A 606 22.02 17.65 19.37
C ASN A 606 20.79 18.36 19.98
N ALA A 607 20.96 19.58 20.49
CA ALA A 607 19.86 20.36 21.04
C ALA A 607 18.80 20.74 19.99
N CYS A 608 19.21 21.05 18.75
CA CYS A 608 18.29 21.31 17.64
C CYS A 608 17.49 20.05 17.26
N ILE A 609 18.14 18.88 17.23
CA ILE A 609 17.48 17.60 16.95
C ILE A 609 16.46 17.26 18.05
N GLU A 610 16.81 17.41 19.34
CA GLU A 610 15.87 17.17 20.43
C GLU A 610 14.67 18.13 20.40
N GLU A 611 14.90 19.41 20.07
CA GLU A 611 13.82 20.39 19.92
C GLU A 611 12.94 20.12 18.69
N GLY A 612 13.53 19.66 17.58
CA GLY A 612 12.79 19.20 16.39
C GLY A 612 11.85 18.05 16.75
N LEU A 613 12.39 17.00 17.38
CA LEU A 613 11.64 15.84 17.82
C LEU A 613 10.57 16.17 18.86
N ARG A 614 10.79 17.19 19.70
CA ARG A 614 9.79 17.67 20.66
C ARG A 614 8.65 18.40 19.96
N ILE A 615 8.97 19.44 19.18
CA ILE A 615 7.97 20.38 18.62
C ILE A 615 7.28 19.81 17.37
N PHE A 616 7.92 18.90 16.64
CA PHE A 616 7.39 18.29 15.44
C PHE A 616 7.58 16.77 15.48
N PRO A 617 6.98 16.07 16.46
CA PRO A 617 7.19 14.64 16.61
C PRO A 617 6.70 13.91 15.34
N PRO A 618 7.49 12.99 14.75
CA PRO A 618 7.10 12.26 13.54
C PRO A 618 5.79 11.48 13.67
N VAL A 619 5.49 11.02 14.89
CA VAL A 619 4.22 10.37 15.27
C VAL A 619 3.48 11.28 16.26
N PRO A 620 2.67 12.26 15.80
CA PRO A 620 2.01 13.22 16.67
C PRO A 620 0.78 12.66 17.42
N VAL A 621 0.29 11.48 17.03
CA VAL A 621 -0.88 10.82 17.63
C VAL A 621 -0.52 9.99 18.87
N GLY A 622 -1.53 9.57 19.64
CA GLY A 622 -1.33 8.70 20.79
C GLY A 622 -1.15 7.22 20.44
N LEU A 623 -0.22 6.56 21.14
CA LEU A 623 0.06 5.13 20.98
C LEU A 623 -0.91 4.30 21.83
N LEU A 624 -2.09 3.97 21.28
CA LEU A 624 -3.14 3.27 22.03
C LEU A 624 -2.66 1.96 22.71
N ARG A 625 -3.11 1.79 23.95
CA ARG A 625 -2.94 0.61 24.79
C ARG A 625 -4.27 0.24 25.47
N THR A 626 -4.44 -1.03 25.78
CA THR A 626 -5.61 -1.51 26.52
C THR A 626 -5.26 -1.73 27.98
N VAL A 627 -6.06 -1.19 28.89
CA VAL A 627 -5.89 -1.41 30.33
C VAL A 627 -6.18 -2.88 30.66
N PRO A 628 -5.26 -3.58 31.37
CA PRO A 628 -5.40 -5.01 31.66
C PRO A 628 -6.56 -5.32 32.61
N LYS A 629 -6.89 -6.61 32.72
CA LYS A 629 -7.90 -7.14 33.64
C LYS A 629 -7.64 -6.68 35.08
N GLY A 630 -8.69 -6.27 35.79
CA GLY A 630 -8.62 -5.69 37.14
C GLY A 630 -8.39 -4.19 37.19
N GLY A 631 -8.16 -3.52 36.05
CA GLY A 631 -7.90 -2.09 35.98
C GLY A 631 -6.44 -1.72 36.27
N SER A 632 -6.14 -0.42 36.23
CA SER A 632 -4.81 0.10 36.48
C SER A 632 -4.87 1.52 37.04
N VAL A 633 -3.92 1.89 37.89
CA VAL A 633 -3.69 3.30 38.24
C VAL A 633 -2.81 3.93 37.16
N ILE A 634 -3.26 5.04 36.58
CA ILE A 634 -2.57 5.81 35.55
C ILE A 634 -2.63 7.27 35.94
N ASP A 635 -1.49 7.89 36.15
CA ASP A 635 -1.38 9.29 36.57
C ASP A 635 -2.22 9.61 37.83
N GLY A 636 -2.24 8.66 38.77
CA GLY A 636 -3.05 8.75 40.00
C GLY A 636 -4.54 8.39 39.84
N HIS A 637 -5.00 8.14 38.62
CA HIS A 637 -6.39 7.77 38.34
C HIS A 637 -6.57 6.26 38.21
N HIS A 638 -7.52 5.68 38.95
CA HIS A 638 -7.92 4.29 38.72
C HIS A 638 -8.74 4.18 37.43
N VAL A 639 -8.16 3.57 36.39
CA VAL A 639 -8.78 3.33 35.10
C VAL A 639 -9.27 1.88 35.02
N PRO A 640 -10.55 1.64 34.69
CA PRO A 640 -11.09 0.29 34.57
C PRO A 640 -10.43 -0.52 33.47
N GLU A 641 -10.49 -1.85 33.60
CA GLU A 641 -10.07 -2.80 32.55
C GLU A 641 -10.77 -2.54 31.21
N ASN A 642 -10.15 -2.97 30.11
CA ASN A 642 -10.66 -2.83 28.74
C ASN A 642 -10.89 -1.38 28.29
N THR A 643 -10.37 -0.39 29.02
CA THR A 643 -10.34 1.01 28.58
C THR A 643 -9.16 1.22 27.64
N ALA A 644 -9.38 1.91 26.51
CA ALA A 644 -8.29 2.35 25.64
C ALA A 644 -7.63 3.61 26.24
N VAL A 645 -6.30 3.60 26.35
CA VAL A 645 -5.52 4.72 26.89
C VAL A 645 -4.34 5.05 26.01
N ALA A 646 -4.00 6.34 25.92
CA ALA A 646 -2.78 6.80 25.27
C ALA A 646 -2.32 8.14 25.85
N VAL A 647 -1.05 8.45 25.65
CA VAL A 647 -0.56 9.84 25.77
C VAL A 647 -0.63 10.50 24.39
N SER A 648 -1.23 11.68 24.29
CA SER A 648 -1.19 12.49 23.06
C SER A 648 0.20 13.08 22.90
N SER A 649 1.03 12.55 22.00
CA SER A 649 2.40 13.03 21.78
C SER A 649 2.43 14.53 21.45
N TRP A 650 1.62 14.95 20.47
CA TRP A 650 1.49 16.37 20.12
C TRP A 650 0.97 17.22 21.28
N GLY A 651 -0.08 16.75 21.97
CA GLY A 651 -0.69 17.47 23.09
C GLY A 651 0.23 17.58 24.31
N ALA A 652 1.10 16.60 24.56
CA ALA A 652 2.06 16.62 25.66
C ALA A 652 3.23 17.58 25.34
N SER A 653 3.77 17.53 24.12
CA SER A 653 4.84 18.42 23.66
C SER A 653 4.45 19.89 23.59
N HIS A 654 3.18 20.18 23.28
CA HIS A 654 2.67 21.56 23.13
C HIS A 654 1.88 22.06 24.34
N SER A 655 1.98 21.38 25.48
CA SER A 655 1.28 21.78 26.70
C SER A 655 2.12 22.76 27.52
N ALA A 656 1.52 23.90 27.87
CA ALA A 656 2.12 24.86 28.81
C ALA A 656 2.28 24.30 30.23
N LEU A 657 1.65 23.16 30.55
CA LEU A 657 1.91 22.43 31.81
C LEU A 657 3.26 21.70 31.80
N ASN A 658 3.80 21.41 30.61
CA ASN A 658 5.02 20.63 30.45
C ASN A 658 6.20 21.48 29.98
N PHE A 659 5.97 22.51 29.14
CA PHE A 659 7.05 23.30 28.54
C PHE A 659 6.75 24.79 28.60
N VAL A 660 7.78 25.59 28.91
CA VAL A 660 7.76 27.05 28.76
C VAL A 660 7.80 27.40 27.27
N GLU A 661 6.88 28.27 26.85
CA GLU A 661 6.70 28.69 25.44
C GLU A 661 6.62 27.47 24.49
N PRO A 662 5.64 26.57 24.70
CA PRO A 662 5.65 25.21 24.14
C PRO A 662 5.61 25.19 22.61
N ASP A 663 4.99 26.20 22.00
CA ASP A 663 4.84 26.32 20.54
C ASP A 663 6.01 27.05 19.85
N THR A 664 7.04 27.46 20.60
CA THR A 664 8.23 28.16 20.05
C THR A 664 9.40 27.20 19.92
N PHE A 665 10.11 27.24 18.79
CA PHE A 665 11.30 26.44 18.53
C PHE A 665 12.52 27.04 19.25
N ILE A 666 12.95 26.41 20.34
CA ILE A 666 14.03 26.88 21.22
C ILE A 666 15.00 25.74 21.55
N PRO A 667 16.04 25.49 20.73
CA PRO A 667 17.06 24.47 21.01
C PRO A 667 17.75 24.67 22.35
N GLU A 668 17.93 25.92 22.79
CA GLU A 668 18.58 26.24 24.06
C GLU A 668 17.97 25.48 25.25
N ARG A 669 16.68 25.09 25.20
CA ARG A 669 16.04 24.31 26.26
C ARG A 669 16.68 22.94 26.51
N PHE A 670 17.47 22.41 25.58
CA PHE A 670 18.18 21.13 25.71
C PHE A 670 19.67 21.30 26.02
N LEU A 671 20.14 22.53 26.20
CA LEU A 671 21.52 22.79 26.64
C LEU A 671 21.61 22.75 28.17
N GLU A 672 22.75 22.30 28.68
CA GLU A 672 23.05 22.26 30.12
C GLU A 672 23.86 23.51 30.57
N THR A 673 23.45 24.70 30.14
CA THR A 673 24.07 25.97 30.55
C THR A 673 23.31 26.62 31.72
N PRO A 674 23.95 27.49 32.52
CA PRO A 674 23.26 28.22 33.59
C PRO A 674 22.03 28.99 33.11
N ASP A 675 22.14 29.70 31.98
CA ASP A 675 21.05 30.49 31.42
C ASP A 675 19.89 29.61 30.92
N SER A 676 20.20 28.48 30.29
CA SER A 676 19.20 27.49 29.89
C SER A 676 18.45 26.95 31.09
N ASN A 677 19.17 26.50 32.12
CA ASN A 677 18.57 25.96 33.34
C ASN A 677 17.74 27.02 34.09
N ALA A 678 18.16 28.28 34.08
CA ALA A 678 17.41 29.37 34.70
C ALA A 678 16.06 29.64 33.99
N ARG A 679 16.00 29.54 32.66
CA ARG A 679 14.77 29.81 31.88
C ARG A 679 13.87 28.59 31.71
N PHE A 680 14.45 27.41 31.49
CA PHE A 680 13.75 26.18 31.09
C PHE A 680 13.87 25.04 32.10
N GLY A 681 14.45 25.28 33.28
CA GLY A 681 14.63 24.25 34.31
C GLY A 681 13.31 23.67 34.86
N SER A 682 12.18 24.35 34.64
CA SER A 682 10.84 23.86 34.96
C SER A 682 10.23 22.95 33.88
N ASP A 683 10.86 22.83 32.71
CA ASP A 683 10.35 21.99 31.63
C ASP A 683 10.35 20.51 32.03
N VAL A 684 9.20 19.87 31.89
CA VAL A 684 9.03 18.44 32.11
C VAL A 684 9.39 17.70 30.81
N ARG A 685 10.67 17.71 30.43
CA ARG A 685 11.17 17.11 29.17
C ARG A 685 10.69 15.66 28.95
N LYS A 686 10.50 14.90 30.04
CA LYS A 686 9.96 13.52 30.01
C LYS A 686 8.54 13.41 29.45
N ALA A 687 7.79 14.51 29.32
CA ALA A 687 6.48 14.53 28.68
C ALA A 687 6.55 14.42 27.15
N ALA A 688 7.71 14.69 26.54
CA ALA A 688 7.97 14.46 25.12
C ALA A 688 8.76 13.17 24.94
N GLN A 689 8.11 12.13 24.41
CA GLN A 689 8.71 10.81 24.17
C GLN A 689 8.52 10.40 22.70
N PRO A 690 9.22 11.05 21.75
CA PRO A 690 9.07 10.80 20.31
C PRO A 690 9.38 9.34 19.93
N PHE A 691 10.24 8.67 20.70
CA PHE A 691 10.60 7.26 20.51
C PHE A 691 9.81 6.30 21.40
N SER A 692 8.79 6.77 22.14
CA SER A 692 8.14 6.03 23.22
C SER A 692 9.16 5.56 24.29
N LEU A 693 8.70 4.78 25.28
CA LEU A 693 9.56 4.22 26.33
C LEU A 693 9.17 2.77 26.69
N GLY A 694 9.96 2.15 27.57
CA GLY A 694 9.72 0.82 28.11
C GLY A 694 9.92 -0.33 27.10
N PRO A 695 9.31 -1.52 27.35
CA PRO A 695 9.53 -2.72 26.54
C PRO A 695 9.24 -2.50 25.05
N ARG A 696 8.27 -1.64 24.74
CA ARG A 696 7.81 -1.33 23.36
C ARG A 696 8.37 0.00 22.83
N GLY A 697 9.42 0.55 23.43
CA GLY A 697 10.13 1.72 22.89
C GLY A 697 10.73 1.44 21.51
N CYS A 698 10.94 2.48 20.70
CA CYS A 698 11.47 2.35 19.34
C CYS A 698 12.80 1.59 19.32
N ILE A 699 12.87 0.52 18.52
CA ILE A 699 14.09 -0.29 18.35
C ILE A 699 15.12 0.44 17.49
N GLY A 700 14.66 1.25 16.53
CA GLY A 700 15.48 2.03 15.61
C GLY A 700 15.97 3.37 16.16
N ARG A 701 15.74 3.70 17.44
CA ARG A 701 16.08 5.02 18.03
C ARG A 701 17.49 5.46 17.69
N ASN A 702 18.48 4.59 17.90
CA ASN A 702 19.89 4.92 17.67
C ASN A 702 20.21 5.11 16.17
N LEU A 703 19.56 4.35 15.29
CA LEU A 703 19.69 4.50 13.84
C LEU A 703 19.14 5.86 13.38
N THR A 704 17.94 6.23 13.84
CA THR A 704 17.35 7.55 13.53
C THR A 704 18.29 8.68 13.94
N TYR A 705 18.83 8.62 15.16
CA TYR A 705 19.81 9.60 15.63
C TYR A 705 21.09 9.67 14.78
N LEU A 706 21.52 8.56 14.20
CA LEU A 706 22.69 8.50 13.33
C LEU A 706 22.36 9.10 11.95
N GLU A 707 21.22 8.72 11.35
CA GLU A 707 20.71 9.30 10.11
C GLU A 707 20.48 10.82 10.21
N LEU A 708 19.80 11.28 11.27
CA LEU A 708 19.51 12.71 11.48
C LEU A 708 20.80 13.54 11.53
N ARG A 709 21.82 13.07 12.25
CA ARG A 709 23.10 13.77 12.35
C ARG A 709 23.83 13.80 11.02
N LEU A 710 23.98 12.65 10.36
CA LEU A 710 24.71 12.55 9.10
C LEU A 710 24.04 13.38 7.99
N ILE A 711 22.73 13.23 7.80
CA ILE A 711 22.00 13.90 6.72
C ILE A 711 21.94 15.42 6.97
N LEU A 712 21.61 15.86 8.19
CA LEU A 712 21.54 17.28 8.52
C LEU A 712 22.91 17.96 8.43
N ALA A 713 23.96 17.34 9.01
CA ALA A 713 25.30 17.90 8.96
C ALA A 713 25.81 17.97 7.51
N ALA A 714 25.63 16.90 6.73
CA ALA A 714 25.99 16.89 5.31
C ALA A 714 25.29 17.99 4.52
N LEU A 715 23.98 18.20 4.74
CA LEU A 715 23.23 19.27 4.08
C LEU A 715 23.76 20.67 4.45
N LEU A 716 23.89 20.97 5.76
CA LEU A 716 24.24 22.31 6.22
C LEU A 716 25.73 22.66 6.02
N TRP A 717 26.59 21.64 6.01
CA TRP A 717 27.99 21.82 5.68
C TRP A 717 28.16 22.19 4.20
N ASN A 718 27.45 21.51 3.30
CA ASN A 718 27.59 21.65 1.85
C ASN A 718 26.82 22.82 1.23
N PHE A 719 25.71 23.26 1.84
CA PHE A 719 24.80 24.21 1.22
C PHE A 719 24.40 25.34 2.16
N ASP A 720 24.14 26.51 1.60
CA ASP A 720 23.35 27.57 2.25
C ASP A 720 21.91 27.45 1.73
N VAL A 721 21.05 26.85 2.55
CA VAL A 721 19.66 26.51 2.17
C VAL A 721 18.72 27.67 2.52
N GLU A 722 17.77 27.95 1.63
CA GLU A 722 16.67 28.91 1.84
C GLU A 722 15.36 28.39 1.23
N PHE A 723 14.22 29.01 1.59
CA PHE A 723 12.95 28.69 0.96
C PHE A 723 12.93 29.22 -0.48
N ALA A 724 12.53 28.37 -1.43
CA ALA A 724 12.13 28.83 -2.76
C ALA A 724 10.92 29.77 -2.68
N GLU A 725 10.68 30.58 -3.71
CA GLU A 725 9.55 31.51 -3.75
C GLU A 725 8.21 30.78 -3.53
N GLY A 726 7.44 31.20 -2.52
CA GLY A 726 6.19 30.54 -2.14
C GLY A 726 6.35 29.21 -1.41
N GLY A 727 7.58 28.69 -1.29
CA GLY A 727 7.95 27.50 -0.54
C GLY A 727 7.65 27.63 0.95
N GLY A 728 7.36 26.50 1.60
CA GLY A 728 7.15 26.41 3.04
C GLY A 728 5.80 26.93 3.55
N LYS A 729 4.94 27.54 2.73
CA LYS A 729 3.60 28.04 3.15
C LYS A 729 2.71 26.95 3.76
N LEU A 730 2.71 25.75 3.20
CA LEU A 730 1.96 24.59 3.72
C LEU A 730 2.48 24.11 5.08
N TRP A 731 3.75 24.38 5.36
CA TRP A 731 4.48 23.98 6.55
C TRP A 731 4.59 25.12 7.58
N ASP A 732 3.81 26.19 7.43
CA ASP A 732 3.80 27.27 8.41
C ASP A 732 3.18 26.80 9.73
N PRO A 733 3.93 26.88 10.86
CA PRO A 733 3.40 26.50 12.16
C PRO A 733 2.21 27.36 12.63
N LYS A 734 2.04 28.57 12.08
CA LYS A 734 0.94 29.47 12.44
C LYS A 734 -0.43 28.80 12.18
N GLY A 735 -1.37 29.03 13.10
CA GLY A 735 -2.71 28.46 13.00
C GLY A 735 -2.76 26.93 13.16
N GLU A 736 -1.83 26.36 13.94
CA GLU A 736 -1.73 24.90 14.15
C GLU A 736 -1.51 24.11 12.84
N PHE A 737 -0.61 24.60 11.98
CA PHE A 737 -0.33 24.00 10.68
C PHE A 737 -1.62 23.75 9.87
N GLU A 738 -2.40 24.80 9.57
CA GLU A 738 -3.71 24.67 8.92
C GLU A 738 -3.67 23.84 7.62
N GLY A 739 -2.55 23.89 6.89
CA GLY A 739 -2.31 23.13 5.66
C GLY A 739 -1.86 21.68 5.84
N LEU A 740 -1.49 21.25 7.06
CA LEU A 740 -0.89 19.94 7.31
C LEU A 740 -1.87 18.97 8.00
N LYS A 741 -1.83 17.72 7.57
CA LYS A 741 -2.65 16.62 8.12
C LYS A 741 -1.76 15.55 8.72
N ALA A 742 -2.29 14.76 9.64
CA ALA A 742 -1.59 13.63 10.23
C ALA A 742 -2.49 12.38 10.31
N PHE A 743 -2.07 11.31 9.64
CA PHE A 743 -2.70 9.99 9.62
C PHE A 743 -1.76 8.99 10.33
N ASN A 744 -1.63 9.09 11.65
CA ASN A 744 -0.55 8.54 12.49
C ASN A 744 0.80 9.24 12.30
N THR A 745 1.25 9.45 11.07
CA THR A 745 2.39 10.31 10.69
C THR A 745 1.89 11.50 9.87
N TRP A 746 2.76 12.48 9.63
CA TRP A 746 2.43 13.69 8.88
C TRP A 746 2.19 13.41 7.38
N GLU A 747 1.17 14.02 6.79
CA GLU A 747 0.95 14.10 5.33
C GLU A 747 1.88 15.16 4.76
N LYS A 748 3.05 14.73 4.28
CA LYS A 748 4.05 15.61 3.69
C LYS A 748 3.72 15.86 2.22
N SER A 749 2.84 16.81 1.95
CA SER A 749 2.70 17.32 0.57
C SER A 749 4.01 17.97 0.11
N PRO A 750 4.36 17.88 -1.19
CA PRO A 750 5.47 18.62 -1.78
C PRO A 750 5.46 20.10 -1.36
N LEU A 751 6.65 20.69 -1.21
CA LEU A 751 6.79 22.10 -0.82
C LEU A 751 6.14 23.06 -1.83
N MET A 752 5.95 22.62 -3.07
CA MET A 752 5.24 23.36 -4.13
C MET A 752 4.35 22.38 -4.91
N GLU A 753 3.03 22.47 -4.68
CA GLU A 753 2.05 21.92 -5.61
C GLU A 753 1.57 23.06 -6.52
N PRO A 754 1.54 22.85 -7.85
CA PRO A 754 0.95 23.82 -8.75
C PRO A 754 -0.53 24.00 -8.40
N LYS A 755 -0.95 25.25 -8.22
CA LYS A 755 -2.33 25.60 -7.88
C LYS A 755 -2.77 26.84 -8.62
N ILE A 756 -4.04 26.87 -8.99
CA ILE A 756 -4.68 28.08 -9.49
C ILE A 756 -4.77 29.09 -8.34
N VAL A 757 -4.07 30.22 -8.47
CA VAL A 757 -4.10 31.29 -7.47
C VAL A 757 -5.33 32.19 -7.64
N LYS A 758 -5.70 32.48 -8.89
CA LYS A 758 -6.82 33.34 -9.26
C LYS A 758 -7.25 33.06 -10.69
N VAL A 759 -8.54 33.23 -11.00
CA VAL A 759 -9.10 33.17 -12.36
C VAL A 759 -9.85 34.47 -12.63
N GLU A 760 -9.55 35.15 -13.73
CA GLU A 760 -10.17 36.43 -14.12
C GLU A 760 -10.49 36.45 -15.61
N GLN A 761 -11.38 37.36 -16.02
CA GLN A 761 -11.69 37.57 -17.43
C GLN A 761 -10.53 38.31 -18.11
N LEU A 762 -9.99 37.73 -19.20
CA LEU A 762 -8.93 38.34 -20.00
C LEU A 762 -9.52 39.10 -21.21
N PRO A 763 -9.27 40.40 -21.38
CA PRO A 763 -9.68 41.13 -22.58
C PRO A 763 -9.04 40.55 -23.85
N ALA A 764 -9.81 40.42 -24.94
CA ALA A 764 -9.32 39.83 -26.18
C ALA A 764 -8.12 40.59 -26.81
N THR A 765 -8.01 41.89 -26.55
CA THR A 765 -6.89 42.73 -26.97
C THR A 765 -5.57 42.38 -26.27
N GLU A 766 -5.65 41.80 -25.07
CA GLU A 766 -4.49 41.42 -24.26
C GLU A 766 -4.11 39.95 -24.44
N ALA A 767 -4.98 39.14 -25.05
CA ALA A 767 -4.74 37.72 -25.26
C ALA A 767 -3.55 37.48 -26.22
N LYS A 768 -2.45 36.94 -25.70
CA LYS A 768 -1.24 36.65 -26.50
C LYS A 768 -1.41 35.44 -27.45
N TRP A 769 -2.11 34.40 -26.98
CA TRP A 769 -2.10 33.08 -27.64
C TRP A 769 -3.40 32.73 -28.36
N VAL A 770 -4.52 33.29 -27.92
CA VAL A 770 -5.87 32.96 -28.40
C VAL A 770 -6.54 34.21 -28.98
N GLU A 771 -7.31 34.01 -30.04
CA GLU A 771 -8.25 34.98 -30.59
C GLU A 771 -9.64 34.35 -30.77
N PHE A 772 -10.66 35.19 -30.89
CA PHE A 772 -12.04 34.77 -31.09
C PHE A 772 -12.51 35.18 -32.48
N HIS A 773 -13.04 34.22 -33.23
CA HIS A 773 -13.56 34.40 -34.57
C HIS A 773 -15.08 34.33 -34.56
N LYS A 774 -15.71 35.25 -35.29
CA LYS A 774 -17.11 35.16 -35.70
C LYS A 774 -17.15 34.67 -37.14
N ILE A 775 -17.59 33.43 -37.34
CA ILE A 775 -17.61 32.75 -38.63
C ILE A 775 -19.02 32.80 -39.19
N SER A 776 -19.22 33.59 -40.24
CA SER A 776 -20.45 33.56 -41.03
C SER A 776 -20.31 32.51 -42.14
N TRP A 777 -21.18 31.51 -42.15
CA TRP A 777 -21.14 30.41 -43.12
C TRP A 777 -22.54 30.05 -43.61
N GLN A 778 -22.63 29.37 -44.75
CA GLN A 778 -23.91 28.94 -45.32
C GLN A 778 -24.08 27.43 -45.11
N ASP A 779 -25.19 27.02 -44.50
CA ASP A 779 -25.49 25.61 -44.25
C ASP A 779 -25.86 24.82 -45.51
N GLN A 780 -26.00 23.50 -45.39
CA GLN A 780 -26.33 22.61 -46.50
C GLN A 780 -27.69 22.90 -47.17
N THR A 781 -28.50 23.79 -46.58
CA THR A 781 -29.79 24.23 -47.12
C THR A 781 -29.74 25.62 -47.76
N GLY A 782 -28.55 26.24 -47.83
CA GLY A 782 -28.36 27.58 -48.35
C GLY A 782 -28.68 28.69 -47.34
N ARG A 783 -28.84 28.38 -46.04
CA ARG A 783 -29.13 29.40 -45.02
C ARG A 783 -27.86 29.91 -44.37
N ASP A 784 -27.77 31.22 -44.22
CA ASP A 784 -26.67 31.85 -43.50
C ASP A 784 -26.76 31.57 -42.00
N ARG A 785 -25.62 31.19 -41.43
CA ARG A 785 -25.40 30.84 -40.02
C ARG A 785 -24.20 31.61 -39.49
N VAL A 786 -24.15 31.75 -38.18
CA VAL A 786 -23.01 32.33 -37.46
C VAL A 786 -22.52 31.28 -36.46
N TRP A 787 -21.20 31.10 -36.40
CA TRP A 787 -20.51 30.29 -35.42
C TRP A 787 -19.44 31.13 -34.70
N GLU A 788 -19.21 30.85 -33.43
CA GLU A 788 -18.15 31.47 -32.65
C GLU A 788 -17.08 30.42 -32.37
N ALA A 789 -15.81 30.76 -32.58
CA ALA A 789 -14.71 29.82 -32.37
C ALA A 789 -13.49 30.51 -31.75
N ALA A 790 -12.76 29.77 -30.92
CA ALA A 790 -11.41 30.15 -30.51
C ALA A 790 -10.38 29.67 -31.55
N ALA A 791 -9.36 30.49 -31.83
CA ALA A 791 -8.26 30.15 -32.72
C ALA A 791 -6.91 30.53 -32.09
N ARG A 792 -5.83 29.85 -32.50
CA ARG A 792 -4.47 30.24 -32.08
C ARG A 792 -3.95 31.37 -32.97
N LYS A 793 -3.36 32.39 -32.34
CA LYS A 793 -2.67 33.47 -33.06
C LYS A 793 -1.35 33.02 -33.71
N THR A 794 -0.80 31.90 -33.26
CA THR A 794 0.54 31.43 -33.59
C THR A 794 0.59 30.41 -34.73
N ARG A 795 -0.53 30.13 -35.41
CA ARG A 795 -0.54 29.18 -36.52
C ARG A 795 0.38 29.66 -37.64
N GLY A 796 1.47 28.94 -37.86
CA GLY A 796 2.43 29.23 -38.93
C GLY A 796 1.89 28.93 -40.33
N LYS A 797 2.70 29.23 -41.36
CA LYS A 797 2.34 29.00 -42.78
C LYS A 797 2.11 27.52 -43.13
N ALA A 798 2.65 26.60 -42.32
CA ALA A 798 2.40 25.16 -42.45
C ALA A 798 0.94 24.77 -42.16
N GLY A 799 0.13 25.65 -41.55
CA GLY A 799 -1.29 25.42 -41.29
C GLY A 799 -1.60 24.41 -40.18
N VAL A 800 -0.57 23.99 -39.44
CA VAL A 800 -0.65 23.05 -38.31
C VAL A 800 -0.22 23.77 -37.03
N ASP A 801 -0.98 23.68 -35.94
CA ASP A 801 -0.62 24.36 -34.69
C ASP A 801 0.43 23.59 -33.88
N ALA A 802 0.31 22.26 -33.82
CA ALA A 802 1.11 21.41 -32.95
C ALA A 802 1.27 19.99 -33.50
N VAL A 803 2.19 19.24 -32.92
CA VAL A 803 2.36 17.81 -33.13
C VAL A 803 2.21 17.05 -31.82
N ALA A 804 1.62 15.86 -31.87
CA ALA A 804 1.64 14.89 -30.77
C ALA A 804 2.46 13.68 -31.21
N ILE A 805 3.22 13.09 -30.30
CA ILE A 805 4.20 12.06 -30.62
C ILE A 805 3.86 10.77 -29.88
N THR A 806 3.65 9.71 -30.63
CA THR A 806 3.57 8.34 -30.12
C THR A 806 4.90 7.65 -30.36
N THR A 807 5.61 7.35 -29.28
CA THR A 807 6.89 6.65 -29.36
C THR A 807 6.69 5.15 -29.28
N ILE A 808 7.39 4.39 -30.12
CA ILE A 808 7.52 2.93 -30.01
C ILE A 808 8.98 2.61 -29.70
N ILE A 809 9.25 2.31 -28.44
CA ILE A 809 10.56 1.86 -27.96
C ILE A 809 10.68 0.36 -28.20
N ARG A 810 11.74 -0.04 -28.91
CA ARG A 810 12.16 -1.42 -29.07
C ARG A 810 13.44 -1.67 -28.30
N HIS A 811 13.44 -2.72 -27.50
CA HIS A 811 14.58 -3.20 -26.74
C HIS A 811 14.76 -4.70 -26.98
N PRO A 812 16.00 -5.25 -27.01
CA PRO A 812 16.22 -6.68 -27.26
C PRO A 812 15.57 -7.60 -26.22
N SER A 813 15.52 -7.15 -24.96
CA SER A 813 15.11 -7.95 -23.80
C SER A 813 13.86 -7.44 -23.06
N ARG A 814 13.27 -6.30 -23.48
CA ARG A 814 12.09 -5.69 -22.82
C ARG A 814 10.92 -5.60 -23.80
N PRO A 815 9.66 -5.68 -23.32
CA PRO A 815 8.50 -5.57 -24.19
C PRO A 815 8.45 -4.20 -24.89
N PRO A 816 7.85 -4.13 -26.10
CA PRO A 816 7.61 -2.86 -26.78
C PRO A 816 6.87 -1.87 -25.87
N SER A 817 7.44 -0.68 -25.74
CA SER A 817 6.98 0.33 -24.79
C SER A 817 6.72 1.65 -25.50
N THR A 818 5.94 2.52 -24.86
CA THR A 818 5.71 3.89 -25.31
C THR A 818 6.13 4.88 -24.24
N ILE A 819 6.19 6.15 -24.62
CA ILE A 819 6.49 7.25 -23.71
C ILE A 819 5.22 8.07 -23.54
N ILE A 820 4.86 8.34 -22.30
CA ILE A 820 3.86 9.32 -21.91
C ILE A 820 4.52 10.38 -21.04
N ILE A 821 3.88 11.53 -20.93
CA ILE A 821 4.33 12.62 -20.07
C ILE A 821 3.25 13.03 -19.08
N LEU A 822 3.68 13.52 -17.92
CA LEU A 822 2.84 14.08 -16.88
C LEU A 822 3.21 15.55 -16.69
N GLN A 823 2.22 16.44 -16.80
CA GLN A 823 2.41 17.88 -16.65
C GLN A 823 1.18 18.53 -16.03
N TYR A 824 1.35 19.47 -15.11
CA TYR A 824 0.21 20.27 -14.62
C TYR A 824 -0.28 21.23 -15.70
N ARG A 825 -1.57 21.14 -16.05
CA ARG A 825 -2.21 22.03 -17.03
C ARG A 825 -3.12 23.02 -16.30
N PRO A 826 -2.73 24.32 -16.19
CA PRO A 826 -3.56 25.32 -15.52
C PRO A 826 -5.01 25.43 -16.01
N PRO A 827 -5.33 25.28 -17.31
CA PRO A 827 -6.71 25.31 -17.79
C PRO A 827 -7.61 24.21 -17.19
N VAL A 828 -7.01 23.09 -16.77
CA VAL A 828 -7.70 21.93 -16.21
C VAL A 828 -7.56 21.89 -14.68
N GLY A 829 -6.55 22.56 -14.14
CA GLY A 829 -6.31 22.63 -12.70
C GLY A 829 -5.76 21.32 -12.10
N ALA A 830 -5.25 20.41 -12.93
CA ALA A 830 -4.74 19.10 -12.54
C ALA A 830 -3.51 18.69 -13.35
N VAL A 831 -2.82 17.64 -12.90
CA VAL A 831 -1.78 16.96 -13.69
C VAL A 831 -2.48 16.19 -14.81
N CYS A 832 -2.12 16.52 -16.05
CA CYS A 832 -2.55 15.81 -17.24
C CYS A 832 -1.56 14.72 -17.60
N VAL A 833 -2.08 13.55 -18.01
CA VAL A 833 -1.31 12.45 -18.58
C VAL A 833 -1.51 12.47 -20.08
N GLU A 834 -0.44 12.72 -20.83
CA GLU A 834 -0.53 13.04 -22.25
C GLU A 834 0.60 12.43 -23.08
N LEU A 835 0.45 12.48 -24.40
CA LEU A 835 1.54 12.16 -25.33
C LEU A 835 2.53 13.33 -25.33
N PRO A 836 3.84 13.08 -25.53
CA PRO A 836 4.78 14.15 -25.83
C PRO A 836 4.27 15.00 -27.00
N ALA A 837 4.35 16.32 -26.91
CA ALA A 837 3.74 17.21 -27.89
C ALA A 837 4.30 18.63 -27.83
N GLY A 838 4.40 19.30 -28.97
CA GLY A 838 4.76 20.71 -28.99
C GLY A 838 4.36 21.45 -30.25
N LEU A 839 4.67 22.74 -30.27
CA LEU A 839 4.22 23.66 -31.32
C LEU A 839 5.07 23.50 -32.58
N VAL A 840 4.46 23.75 -33.74
CA VAL A 840 5.21 23.81 -35.00
C VAL A 840 5.66 25.25 -35.26
N ASP A 841 6.96 25.47 -35.23
CA ASP A 841 7.56 26.78 -35.47
C ASP A 841 7.42 27.23 -36.94
N GLU A 842 7.46 28.55 -37.17
CA GLU A 842 7.19 29.13 -38.51
C GLU A 842 8.12 28.61 -39.62
N LYS A 843 9.34 28.18 -39.25
CA LYS A 843 10.37 27.70 -40.18
C LYS A 843 10.52 26.17 -40.19
N GLU A 844 9.67 25.45 -39.46
CA GLU A 844 9.81 24.03 -39.22
C GLU A 844 8.63 23.25 -39.84
N SER A 845 8.88 22.06 -40.36
CA SER A 845 7.83 21.12 -40.75
C SER A 845 7.30 20.35 -39.52
N PRO A 846 6.05 19.86 -39.55
CA PRO A 846 5.54 19.00 -38.47
C PRO A 846 6.42 17.76 -38.19
N SER A 847 7.08 17.23 -39.22
CA SER A 847 8.04 16.12 -39.06
C SER A 847 9.25 16.53 -38.23
N GLU A 848 9.86 17.68 -38.53
CA GLU A 848 11.01 18.19 -37.79
C GLU A 848 10.62 18.51 -36.35
N ALA A 849 9.48 19.19 -36.16
CA ALA A 849 8.95 19.52 -34.84
C ALA A 849 8.75 18.26 -34.00
N SER A 850 8.21 17.18 -34.58
CA SER A 850 7.97 15.94 -33.83
C SER A 850 9.25 15.28 -33.30
N LEU A 851 10.37 15.41 -34.02
CA LEU A 851 11.65 14.84 -33.59
C LEU A 851 12.36 15.76 -32.58
N ARG A 852 12.20 17.07 -32.74
CA ARG A 852 12.72 18.08 -31.80
C ARG A 852 12.02 17.95 -30.44
N GLU A 853 10.70 18.03 -30.42
CA GLU A 853 9.87 17.96 -29.21
C GLU A 853 10.04 16.62 -28.49
N LEU A 854 10.16 15.51 -29.24
CA LEU A 854 10.48 14.21 -28.63
C LEU A 854 11.81 14.27 -27.86
N HIS A 855 12.83 14.89 -28.44
CA HIS A 855 14.13 15.01 -27.79
C HIS A 855 14.10 15.99 -26.62
N GLU A 856 13.42 17.12 -26.75
CA GLU A 856 13.29 18.13 -25.70
C GLU A 856 12.53 17.56 -24.50
N GLU A 857 11.30 17.09 -24.71
CA GLU A 857 10.44 16.60 -23.63
C GLU A 857 10.87 15.25 -23.08
N THR A 858 11.55 14.41 -23.87
CA THR A 858 11.83 13.02 -23.45
C THR A 858 13.30 12.62 -23.51
N GLY A 859 14.20 13.41 -24.08
CA GLY A 859 15.60 13.04 -24.29
C GLY A 859 15.82 11.97 -25.38
N TYR A 860 14.78 11.25 -25.80
CA TYR A 860 14.90 10.18 -26.77
C TYR A 860 15.07 10.71 -28.19
N LYS A 861 15.92 10.01 -28.97
CA LYS A 861 16.07 10.24 -30.40
C LYS A 861 15.53 9.02 -31.13
N GLY A 862 14.69 9.26 -32.12
CA GLY A 862 14.07 8.20 -32.89
C GLY A 862 13.95 8.55 -34.37
N LYS A 863 13.38 7.61 -35.12
CA LYS A 863 13.09 7.78 -36.54
C LYS A 863 11.59 7.87 -36.74
N LEU A 864 11.13 8.95 -37.39
CA LEU A 864 9.74 9.10 -37.78
C LEU A 864 9.34 7.96 -38.73
N GLN A 865 8.27 7.25 -38.38
CA GLN A 865 7.68 6.18 -39.19
C GLN A 865 6.42 6.62 -39.90
N PHE A 866 5.63 7.47 -39.25
CA PHE A 866 4.34 7.91 -39.77
C PHE A 866 4.00 9.29 -39.24
N ILE A 867 3.33 10.09 -40.06
CA ILE A 867 2.69 11.34 -39.65
C ILE A 867 1.26 11.35 -40.18
N SER A 868 0.31 11.71 -39.33
CA SER A 868 -1.10 11.76 -39.70
C SER A 868 -1.41 12.97 -40.60
N PRO A 869 -2.55 12.97 -41.31
CA PRO A 869 -3.17 14.20 -41.77
C PRO A 869 -3.43 15.16 -40.61
N THR A 870 -3.76 16.42 -40.91
CA THR A 870 -4.15 17.40 -39.90
C THR A 870 -5.50 17.02 -39.26
N ILE A 871 -5.50 16.87 -37.94
CA ILE A 871 -6.65 16.49 -37.12
C ILE A 871 -7.04 17.68 -36.23
N VAL A 872 -8.33 17.91 -36.04
CA VAL A 872 -8.87 18.96 -35.17
C VAL A 872 -9.07 18.42 -33.76
N SER A 873 -8.65 19.18 -32.73
CA SER A 873 -8.72 18.72 -31.33
C SER A 873 -10.12 18.87 -30.73
N ASP A 874 -10.78 20.01 -30.96
CA ASP A 874 -12.15 20.27 -30.52
C ASP A 874 -12.89 21.13 -31.57
N PRO A 875 -13.44 20.52 -32.62
CA PRO A 875 -14.06 21.24 -33.73
C PRO A 875 -15.37 21.95 -33.35
N GLY A 876 -15.95 21.66 -32.18
CA GLY A 876 -17.15 22.34 -31.70
C GLY A 876 -16.86 23.73 -31.12
N LEU A 877 -15.67 23.92 -30.55
CA LEU A 877 -15.31 25.14 -29.82
C LEU A 877 -14.14 25.90 -30.46
N SER A 878 -13.19 25.19 -31.08
CA SER A 878 -11.94 25.78 -31.52
C SER A 878 -11.51 25.32 -32.91
N THR A 879 -10.70 26.14 -33.58
CA THR A 879 -10.03 25.75 -34.82
C THR A 879 -8.72 25.01 -34.56
N ALA A 880 -8.35 24.75 -33.30
CA ALA A 880 -7.06 24.18 -32.93
C ALA A 880 -6.84 22.79 -33.56
N ASN A 881 -5.70 22.60 -34.20
CA ASN A 881 -5.39 21.40 -34.97
C ASN A 881 -3.99 20.87 -34.68
N MET A 882 -3.72 19.64 -35.10
CA MET A 882 -2.42 18.99 -34.92
C MET A 882 -2.21 17.81 -35.85
N GLN A 883 -0.98 17.30 -35.89
CA GLN A 883 -0.64 16.03 -36.53
C GLN A 883 -0.06 15.05 -35.50
N LEU A 884 -0.43 13.78 -35.60
CA LEU A 884 0.11 12.70 -34.79
C LEU A 884 1.31 12.07 -35.50
N ALA A 885 2.47 12.07 -34.87
CA ALA A 885 3.70 11.45 -35.34
C ALA A 885 3.94 10.12 -34.60
N ILE A 886 4.24 9.04 -35.33
CA ILE A 886 4.72 7.79 -34.73
C ILE A 886 6.23 7.73 -34.93
N VAL A 887 6.98 7.70 -33.83
CA VAL A 887 8.43 7.70 -33.84
C VAL A 887 8.95 6.40 -33.23
N GLU A 888 9.84 5.72 -33.93
CA GLU A 888 10.45 4.49 -33.46
C GLU A 888 11.83 4.76 -32.85
N VAL A 889 12.05 4.23 -31.66
CA VAL A 889 13.30 4.33 -30.91
C VAL A 889 13.83 2.92 -30.71
N ASN A 890 15.05 2.67 -31.19
CA ASN A 890 15.71 1.37 -31.04
C ASN A 890 16.84 1.50 -30.01
N LEU A 891 16.69 0.82 -28.88
CA LEU A 891 17.66 0.80 -27.78
C LEU A 891 18.50 -0.48 -27.82
N LYS A 892 19.71 -0.40 -27.27
CA LYS A 892 20.62 -1.53 -27.06
C LYS A 892 20.71 -1.86 -25.58
N GLU A 893 21.14 -3.10 -25.30
CA GLU A 893 21.38 -3.55 -23.93
C GLU A 893 22.46 -2.68 -23.27
N GLY A 894 22.12 -2.08 -22.12
CA GLY A 894 23.01 -1.20 -21.37
C GLY A 894 23.01 0.28 -21.80
N ASP A 895 22.14 0.69 -22.73
CA ASP A 895 21.94 2.12 -23.02
C ASP A 895 21.47 2.84 -21.75
N LYS A 896 22.09 4.00 -21.48
CA LYS A 896 21.67 4.86 -20.37
C LYS A 896 20.37 5.58 -20.74
N GLU A 897 19.55 5.82 -19.72
CA GLU A 897 18.37 6.65 -19.85
C GLU A 897 18.77 8.07 -20.30
N PRO A 898 18.19 8.62 -21.38
CA PRO A 898 18.58 9.94 -21.87
C PRO A 898 18.04 11.06 -20.97
N GLU A 899 18.79 12.16 -20.90
CA GLU A 899 18.40 13.38 -20.20
C GLU A 899 17.41 14.20 -21.04
N GLN A 900 16.37 14.76 -20.41
CA GLN A 900 15.43 15.68 -21.04
C GLN A 900 16.08 17.06 -21.24
N ALA A 901 15.69 17.77 -22.31
CA ALA A 901 16.10 19.13 -22.60
C ALA A 901 14.88 20.05 -22.59
N LEU A 902 14.22 20.15 -21.43
CA LEU A 902 12.98 20.90 -21.20
C LEU A 902 13.20 22.41 -21.32
N ASP A 903 12.23 23.12 -21.90
CA ASP A 903 12.22 24.57 -22.00
C ASP A 903 11.88 25.24 -20.65
N ASP A 904 12.25 26.53 -20.52
CA ASP A 904 11.93 27.32 -19.34
C ASP A 904 10.40 27.40 -19.10
N GLY A 905 9.95 26.83 -17.98
CA GLY A 905 8.54 26.74 -17.61
C GLY A 905 7.90 25.37 -17.86
N GLU A 906 8.63 24.43 -18.45
CA GLU A 906 8.20 23.05 -18.61
C GLU A 906 8.60 22.20 -17.40
N PHE A 907 7.59 21.74 -16.68
CA PHE A 907 7.71 20.81 -15.56
C PHE A 907 7.10 19.47 -15.99
N ILE A 908 7.82 18.77 -16.85
CA ILE A 908 7.35 17.55 -17.51
C ILE A 908 8.05 16.33 -16.92
N GLU A 909 7.26 15.42 -16.36
CA GLU A 909 7.71 14.09 -15.94
C GLU A 909 7.51 13.10 -17.08
N ARG A 910 8.59 12.44 -17.51
CA ARG A 910 8.56 11.40 -18.54
C ARG A 910 8.34 10.02 -17.91
N VAL A 911 7.40 9.25 -18.44
CA VAL A 911 7.16 7.86 -18.02
C VAL A 911 7.17 6.93 -19.23
N VAL A 912 7.95 5.85 -19.14
CA VAL A 912 7.95 4.76 -20.12
C VAL A 912 6.98 3.69 -19.67
N VAL A 913 6.04 3.30 -20.54
CA VAL A 913 4.99 2.33 -20.22
C VAL A 913 4.97 1.22 -21.27
N PRO A 914 5.00 -0.07 -20.89
CA PRO A 914 4.75 -1.16 -21.83
C PRO A 914 3.42 -0.95 -22.56
N LEU A 915 3.41 -1.12 -23.89
CA LEU A 915 2.21 -0.85 -24.70
C LEU A 915 1.00 -1.67 -24.24
N ASP A 916 1.26 -2.88 -23.74
CA ASP A 916 0.25 -3.81 -23.27
C ASP A 916 -0.43 -3.38 -21.95
N GLU A 917 0.25 -2.55 -21.16
CA GLU A 917 -0.24 -2.07 -19.86
C GLU A 917 -0.80 -0.65 -19.95
N LEU A 918 -0.62 0.03 -21.09
CA LEU A 918 -0.92 1.44 -21.24
C LEU A 918 -2.36 1.77 -20.84
N TYR A 919 -3.35 1.03 -21.35
CA TYR A 919 -4.76 1.29 -21.05
C TYR A 919 -5.06 1.21 -19.55
N ASP A 920 -4.63 0.12 -18.89
CA ASP A 920 -4.86 -0.08 -17.46
C ASP A 920 -4.14 0.99 -16.63
N ARG A 921 -2.97 1.43 -17.09
CA ARG A 921 -2.22 2.51 -16.46
C ARG A 921 -2.94 3.85 -16.56
N LEU A 922 -3.59 4.16 -17.69
CA LEU A 922 -4.40 5.37 -17.83
C LEU A 922 -5.66 5.32 -16.94
N VAL A 923 -6.32 4.16 -16.85
CA VAL A 923 -7.44 3.95 -15.91
C VAL A 923 -7.00 4.16 -14.46
N GLN A 924 -5.77 3.75 -14.13
CA GLN A 924 -5.20 3.99 -12.80
C GLN A 924 -4.96 5.49 -12.56
N TYR A 925 -4.39 6.21 -13.52
CA TYR A 925 -4.13 7.65 -13.36
C TYR A 925 -5.38 8.49 -13.16
N ASP A 926 -6.48 8.16 -13.83
CA ASP A 926 -7.79 8.78 -13.58
C ASP A 926 -8.25 8.60 -12.13
N LYS A 927 -8.10 7.38 -11.58
CA LYS A 927 -8.41 7.08 -10.17
C LYS A 927 -7.50 7.82 -9.18
N GLU A 928 -6.30 8.20 -9.60
CA GLU A 928 -5.36 9.01 -8.82
C GLU A 928 -5.68 10.52 -8.86
N GLY A 929 -6.74 10.91 -9.57
CA GLY A 929 -7.15 12.32 -9.71
C GLY A 929 -6.35 13.09 -10.77
N LYS A 930 -5.58 12.39 -11.61
CA LYS A 930 -4.96 12.96 -12.82
C LYS A 930 -5.98 12.94 -13.96
N ILE A 931 -5.77 13.79 -14.96
CA ILE A 931 -6.66 13.87 -16.12
C ILE A 931 -5.96 13.31 -17.34
N VAL A 932 -6.52 12.27 -17.94
CA VAL A 932 -5.94 11.66 -19.13
C VAL A 932 -6.34 12.46 -20.36
N ASP A 933 -5.36 12.83 -21.18
CA ASP A 933 -5.59 13.49 -22.45
C ASP A 933 -6.39 12.58 -23.39
N ALA A 934 -7.37 13.17 -24.09
CA ALA A 934 -8.27 12.42 -24.94
C ALA A 934 -7.51 11.68 -26.06
N ARG A 935 -6.44 12.24 -26.64
CA ARG A 935 -5.73 11.59 -27.75
C ARG A 935 -5.01 10.34 -27.26
N LEU A 936 -4.32 10.46 -26.14
CA LEU A 936 -3.66 9.33 -25.48
C LEU A 936 -4.68 8.24 -25.11
N TRP A 937 -5.81 8.62 -24.51
CA TRP A 937 -6.87 7.69 -24.14
C TRP A 937 -7.41 6.91 -25.34
N HIS A 938 -7.80 7.60 -26.42
CA HIS A 938 -8.35 6.93 -27.60
C HIS A 938 -7.33 6.04 -28.29
N TRP A 939 -6.05 6.43 -28.32
CA TRP A 939 -4.99 5.59 -28.88
C TRP A 939 -4.79 4.32 -28.05
N ALA A 940 -4.67 4.45 -26.72
CA ALA A 940 -4.52 3.31 -25.81
C ALA A 940 -5.74 2.38 -25.83
N ALA A 941 -6.95 2.94 -25.83
CA ALA A 941 -8.19 2.17 -25.91
C ALA A 941 -8.31 1.44 -27.26
N GLY A 942 -7.90 2.08 -28.36
CA GLY A 942 -7.85 1.46 -29.68
C GLY A 942 -6.86 0.29 -29.74
N TRP A 943 -5.66 0.46 -29.17
CA TRP A 943 -4.66 -0.61 -29.04
C TRP A 943 -5.19 -1.79 -28.22
N HIS A 944 -5.76 -1.51 -27.05
CA HIS A 944 -6.34 -2.53 -26.16
C HIS A 944 -7.50 -3.28 -26.80
N ALA A 945 -8.40 -2.57 -27.50
CA ALA A 945 -9.51 -3.18 -28.22
C ALA A 945 -9.01 -4.07 -29.36
N ALA A 946 -8.04 -3.61 -30.15
CA ALA A 946 -7.46 -4.41 -31.24
C ALA A 946 -6.86 -5.72 -30.73
N LYS A 947 -6.15 -5.69 -29.59
CA LYS A 947 -5.59 -6.89 -28.96
C LYS A 947 -6.65 -7.83 -28.38
N SER A 948 -7.78 -7.30 -27.93
CA SER A 948 -8.88 -8.08 -27.34
C SER A 948 -9.79 -8.71 -28.39
N MET A 949 -9.77 -8.20 -29.63
CA MET A 949 -10.59 -8.65 -30.75
C MET A 949 -9.83 -9.55 -31.74
N MET A 950 -8.50 -9.65 -31.62
CA MET A 950 -7.63 -10.58 -32.34
C MET A 950 -7.31 -11.78 -31.45
#